data_AF-A0A4Z0ACC4-F1
#
_entry.id   AF-A0A4Z0ACC4-F1
#
_cell.length_a   1.000
_cell.length_b   1.000
_cell.length_c   1.000
_cell.angle_alpha   90.00
_cell.angle_beta   90.00
_cell.angle_gamma   90.00
#
_symmetry.space_group_name_H-M   'P 1'
#
loop_
_entity.id
_entity.type
_entity.pdbx_description
1 polymer ?
#
loop_
_entity_poly.entity_id
_entity_poly.type
_entity_poly.pdbx_seq_one_letter_code
_entity_poly.pdbx_strand_id
1 'polypeptide(L)'
;MILAVAEDEATHWRYAIYAARCLRTLIRRDSPVSPDHLHYFLEKVRDNHPSLRYYAQRALMKTARYIKLRTFARSATDLVLEKNNNPLKCKVDVPVPSHKFTADFLEGFRQPIDPKTAPHKPTYCEKLTTGWVAWSSTLTMYLPPYPTKSSLKPWETDSEDAITEVRNFAADDEWWKDVSVHYSSETHSESVSSDNISTVKSIVQLLEGESFEALQTIVEELVEDPDQNKQRGAAEFLAGLVIGAKHWPADSQDRLWKWAMPVIQKAFSQRIKTDTLPIWTSFLEYVFYNRDPRRHQTLVDYILREFEATDYNGESSLVAVKALSFLRAFYEDEGRKFVPWADDIVRRVWPEIHSDHDEVRAYISEMLTFTNKIKWEPKPSIPSAEVFVRECRTTPVDIDIMGMRGSYHKDRVQELVKHFPTWRAERLPGARAFQSNYDRVGTTVCRWLYQSVHDTNAISAYDYIVPLLPELFRFTEAVLDVIFDTIQNSPSWKVRLQAMPLVQVFYFRQVPLISEAKVTEILEVLCKCLDDEVVEVREMAATTLSGVLRLSSRRSILTLKNRFLRLLNRSHLPERKDPAYNAAIRQRHAAILGICALVDSYPYTVERWMPELLTNVLAEHTYDPVPISTTVQKCASNFKKTHQDTWHEDSKRFTEDQLTALSTLLTGSSYYA
;
A
#
# COMPACT_ATOMS: atom_id res chain seq x y z
N MET A 1 -4.98 -41.47 -26.50
CA MET A 1 -6.25 -41.55 -25.74
C MET A 1 -6.66 -40.20 -25.16
N ILE A 2 -5.87 -39.54 -24.29
CA ILE A 2 -6.28 -38.25 -23.69
C ILE A 2 -6.39 -37.14 -24.73
N LEU A 3 -5.45 -37.05 -25.68
CA LEU A 3 -5.49 -36.05 -26.75
C LEU A 3 -6.76 -36.17 -27.61
N ALA A 4 -7.09 -37.38 -28.04
CA ALA A 4 -8.34 -37.65 -28.77
C ALA A 4 -9.60 -37.21 -28.00
N VAL A 5 -9.66 -37.43 -26.68
CA VAL A 5 -10.77 -36.93 -25.84
C VAL A 5 -10.76 -35.39 -25.77
N ALA A 6 -9.59 -34.76 -25.79
CA ALA A 6 -9.46 -33.32 -25.73
C ALA A 6 -9.88 -32.62 -27.04
N GLU A 7 -9.70 -33.30 -28.17
CA GLU A 7 -9.98 -32.82 -29.53
C GLU A 7 -11.40 -33.15 -30.01
N ASP A 8 -12.06 -34.14 -29.41
CA ASP A 8 -13.42 -34.54 -29.79
C ASP A 8 -14.43 -33.42 -29.47
N GLU A 9 -15.08 -32.91 -30.52
CA GLU A 9 -16.11 -31.86 -30.44
C GLU A 9 -17.33 -32.27 -29.59
N ALA A 10 -17.60 -33.57 -29.45
CA ALA A 10 -18.66 -34.09 -28.60
C ALA A 10 -18.29 -34.05 -27.10
N THR A 11 -17.03 -33.79 -26.76
CA THR A 11 -16.57 -33.73 -25.37
C THR A 11 -17.08 -32.47 -24.68
N HIS A 12 -17.92 -32.67 -23.67
CA HIS A 12 -18.42 -31.57 -22.84
C HIS A 12 -17.27 -30.77 -22.20
N TRP A 13 -17.36 -29.44 -22.20
CA TRP A 13 -16.29 -28.50 -21.80
C TRP A 13 -15.61 -28.84 -20.46
N ARG A 14 -16.34 -29.36 -19.47
CA ARG A 14 -15.77 -29.82 -18.19
C ARG A 14 -14.72 -30.92 -18.36
N TYR A 15 -14.99 -31.88 -19.22
CA TYR A 15 -14.07 -32.97 -19.52
C TYR A 15 -12.93 -32.51 -20.42
N ALA A 16 -13.18 -31.58 -21.35
CA ALA A 16 -12.12 -30.95 -22.13
C ALA A 16 -11.11 -30.21 -21.23
N ILE A 17 -11.58 -29.48 -20.21
CA ILE A 17 -10.70 -28.84 -19.21
C ILE A 17 -9.89 -29.90 -18.44
N TYR A 18 -10.51 -31.00 -18.05
CA TYR A 18 -9.80 -32.08 -17.35
C TYR A 18 -8.74 -32.73 -18.24
N ALA A 19 -9.06 -32.97 -19.52
CA ALA A 19 -8.13 -33.48 -20.51
C ALA A 19 -6.94 -32.52 -20.69
N ALA A 20 -7.20 -31.21 -20.87
CA ALA A 20 -6.16 -30.18 -20.96
C ALA A 20 -5.25 -30.15 -19.71
N ARG A 21 -5.82 -30.33 -18.51
CA ARG A 21 -5.04 -30.43 -17.27
C ARG A 21 -4.12 -31.65 -17.26
N CYS A 22 -4.63 -32.81 -17.66
CA CYS A 22 -3.85 -34.05 -17.76
C CYS A 22 -2.77 -33.95 -18.83
N LEU A 23 -3.08 -33.40 -20.01
CA LEU A 23 -2.11 -33.14 -21.07
C LEU A 23 -0.97 -32.24 -20.56
N ARG A 24 -1.30 -31.16 -19.83
CA ARG A 24 -0.30 -30.24 -19.27
C ARG A 24 0.61 -30.91 -18.25
N THR A 25 0.10 -31.85 -17.44
CA THR A 25 0.94 -32.60 -16.49
C THR A 25 1.88 -33.57 -17.20
N LEU A 26 1.48 -34.09 -18.37
CA LEU A 26 2.29 -34.96 -19.23
C LEU A 26 3.41 -34.22 -19.97
N ILE A 27 3.44 -32.89 -19.98
CA ILE A 27 4.61 -32.12 -20.42
C ILE A 27 5.76 -32.40 -19.45
N ARG A 28 6.79 -33.09 -19.95
CA ARG A 28 7.91 -33.60 -19.17
C ARG A 28 9.16 -32.78 -19.38
N ARG A 29 9.98 -32.69 -18.33
CA ARG A 29 11.27 -31.97 -18.38
C ARG A 29 12.34 -32.78 -19.11
N ASP A 30 12.25 -34.10 -19.05
CA ASP A 30 13.24 -35.07 -19.54
C ASP A 30 12.91 -35.62 -20.94
N SER A 31 11.73 -35.31 -21.49
CA SER A 31 11.30 -35.75 -22.81
C SER A 31 10.73 -34.55 -23.59
N PRO A 32 11.03 -34.42 -24.90
CA PRO A 32 10.35 -33.46 -25.75
C PRO A 32 8.84 -33.72 -25.78
N VAL A 33 8.07 -32.66 -26.04
CA VAL A 33 6.63 -32.76 -26.26
C VAL A 33 6.40 -33.12 -27.73
N SER A 34 5.41 -33.98 -28.01
CA SER A 34 5.06 -34.26 -29.40
C SER A 34 4.42 -33.04 -30.07
N PRO A 35 4.61 -32.85 -31.39
CA PRO A 35 3.99 -31.76 -32.14
C PRO A 35 2.47 -31.70 -31.96
N ASP A 36 1.75 -32.81 -32.13
CA ASP A 36 0.28 -32.86 -31.98
C ASP A 36 -0.21 -32.39 -30.60
N HIS A 37 0.54 -32.76 -29.55
CA HIS A 37 0.20 -32.37 -28.19
C HIS A 37 0.42 -30.86 -27.96
N LEU A 38 1.45 -30.28 -28.59
CA LEU A 38 1.69 -28.85 -28.53
C LEU A 38 0.72 -28.07 -29.43
N HIS A 39 0.40 -28.60 -30.61
CA HIS A 39 -0.60 -28.07 -31.54
C HIS A 39 -1.93 -27.85 -30.84
N TYR A 40 -2.44 -28.87 -30.12
CA TYR A 40 -3.65 -28.74 -29.31
C TYR A 40 -3.58 -27.54 -28.36
N PHE A 41 -2.47 -27.36 -27.65
CA PHE A 41 -2.36 -26.22 -26.74
C PHE A 41 -2.26 -24.89 -27.47
N LEU A 42 -1.54 -24.80 -28.59
CA LEU A 42 -1.45 -23.58 -29.39
C LEU A 42 -2.83 -23.14 -29.92
N GLU A 43 -3.63 -24.09 -30.40
CA GLU A 43 -5.03 -23.85 -30.76
C GLU A 43 -5.85 -23.39 -29.55
N LYS A 44 -5.66 -24.02 -28.39
CA LYS A 44 -6.42 -23.66 -27.18
C LYS A 44 -6.01 -22.34 -26.54
N VAL A 45 -4.93 -21.69 -26.98
CA VAL A 45 -4.61 -20.31 -26.54
C VAL A 45 -5.69 -19.31 -27.00
N ARG A 46 -6.31 -19.55 -28.16
CA ARG A 46 -7.41 -18.73 -28.71
C ARG A 46 -8.82 -19.26 -28.44
N ASP A 47 -8.96 -20.28 -27.59
CA ASP A 47 -10.26 -20.90 -27.29
C ASP A 47 -11.23 -19.93 -26.60
N ASN A 48 -12.52 -20.01 -26.89
CA ASN A 48 -13.53 -19.15 -26.25
C ASN A 48 -13.66 -19.38 -24.74
N HIS A 49 -13.33 -20.58 -24.25
CA HIS A 49 -13.43 -20.92 -22.83
C HIS A 49 -12.19 -20.45 -22.03
N PRO A 50 -12.34 -19.53 -21.05
CA PRO A 50 -11.20 -18.96 -20.31
C PRO A 50 -10.29 -19.99 -19.63
N SER A 51 -10.87 -21.03 -19.03
CA SER A 51 -10.08 -22.10 -18.40
C SER A 51 -9.22 -22.90 -19.38
N LEU A 52 -9.68 -23.13 -20.62
CA LEU A 52 -8.88 -23.82 -21.63
C LEU A 52 -7.69 -22.95 -22.05
N ARG A 53 -7.92 -21.65 -22.31
CA ARG A 53 -6.85 -20.67 -22.57
C ARG A 53 -5.81 -20.66 -21.45
N TYR A 54 -6.25 -20.59 -20.20
CA TYR A 54 -5.37 -20.58 -19.04
C TYR A 54 -4.45 -21.81 -18.98
N TYR A 55 -4.98 -23.01 -19.20
CA TYR A 55 -4.15 -24.23 -19.19
C TYR A 55 -3.24 -24.32 -20.42
N ALA A 56 -3.70 -23.84 -21.57
CA ALA A 56 -2.94 -23.77 -22.82
C ALA A 56 -1.73 -22.83 -22.73
N GLN A 57 -1.93 -21.60 -22.27
CA GLN A 57 -0.87 -20.63 -22.02
C GLN A 57 0.22 -21.21 -21.10
N ARG A 58 -0.19 -21.80 -19.97
CA ARG A 58 0.74 -22.42 -19.02
C ARG A 58 1.41 -23.68 -19.56
N ALA A 59 0.75 -24.41 -20.46
CA ALA A 59 1.36 -25.52 -21.17
C ALA A 59 2.47 -25.03 -22.11
N LEU A 60 2.19 -24.00 -22.91
CA LEU A 60 3.17 -23.38 -23.80
C LEU A 60 4.38 -22.82 -23.04
N MET A 61 4.15 -22.07 -21.96
CA MET A 61 5.21 -21.57 -21.07
C MET A 61 6.07 -22.70 -20.49
N LYS A 62 5.43 -23.81 -20.07
CA LYS A 62 6.10 -24.97 -19.50
C LYS A 62 6.94 -25.70 -20.56
N THR A 63 6.41 -25.87 -21.77
CA THR A 63 7.12 -26.44 -22.92
C THR A 63 8.36 -25.62 -23.25
N ALA A 64 8.22 -24.30 -23.45
CA ALA A 64 9.33 -23.42 -23.75
C ALA A 64 10.42 -23.45 -22.66
N ARG A 65 10.01 -23.45 -21.38
CA ARG A 65 10.94 -23.60 -20.25
C ARG A 65 11.72 -24.92 -20.31
N TYR A 66 11.07 -26.01 -20.66
CA TYR A 66 11.71 -27.33 -20.70
C TYR A 66 12.59 -27.54 -21.91
N ILE A 67 12.23 -27.01 -23.08
CA ILE A 67 13.13 -26.96 -24.26
C ILE A 67 14.43 -26.25 -23.85
N LYS A 68 14.31 -25.07 -23.22
CA LYS A 68 15.46 -24.31 -22.72
C LYS A 68 16.25 -25.07 -21.65
N LEU A 69 15.57 -25.75 -20.72
CA LEU A 69 16.22 -26.53 -19.68
C LEU A 69 17.04 -27.67 -20.27
N ARG A 70 16.48 -28.43 -21.22
CA ARG A 70 17.20 -29.53 -21.88
C ARG A 70 18.35 -29.05 -22.74
N THR A 71 18.16 -27.97 -23.49
CA THR A 71 19.22 -27.35 -24.31
C THR A 71 20.46 -27.00 -23.48
N PHE A 72 20.29 -26.54 -22.24
CA PHE A 72 21.40 -26.08 -21.38
C PHE A 72 21.69 -27.00 -20.18
N ALA A 73 21.13 -28.21 -20.16
CA ALA A 73 21.50 -29.22 -19.18
C ALA A 73 22.80 -29.90 -19.62
N ARG A 74 23.79 -29.98 -18.72
CA ARG A 74 25.07 -30.68 -19.02
C ARG A 74 25.02 -32.16 -18.66
N SER A 75 24.00 -32.58 -17.92
CA SER A 75 23.83 -33.94 -17.43
C SER A 75 22.37 -34.23 -17.09
N ALA A 76 22.02 -35.51 -16.92
CA ALA A 76 20.72 -35.91 -16.39
C ALA A 76 20.45 -35.32 -14.99
N THR A 77 21.50 -35.14 -14.18
CA THR A 77 21.40 -34.52 -12.85
C THR A 77 20.96 -33.05 -12.96
N ASP A 78 21.44 -32.31 -13.96
CA ASP A 78 21.01 -30.93 -14.19
C ASP A 78 19.52 -30.86 -14.52
N LEU A 79 19.00 -31.80 -15.32
CA LEU A 79 17.56 -31.90 -15.60
C LEU A 79 16.73 -32.16 -14.34
N VAL A 80 17.19 -33.08 -13.49
CA VAL A 80 16.48 -33.44 -12.25
C VAL A 80 16.45 -32.28 -11.25
N LEU A 81 17.56 -31.54 -11.15
CA LEU A 81 17.71 -30.39 -10.25
C LEU A 81 17.26 -29.05 -10.88
N GLU A 82 16.76 -29.08 -12.11
CA GLU A 82 16.36 -27.89 -12.90
C GLU A 82 17.48 -26.84 -13.02
N LYS A 83 18.72 -27.30 -13.11
CA LYS A 83 19.89 -26.45 -13.29
C LYS A 83 20.03 -26.06 -14.75
N ASN A 84 19.79 -24.78 -15.04
CA ASN A 84 19.99 -24.20 -16.36
C ASN A 84 21.37 -23.52 -16.46
N ASN A 85 22.22 -23.99 -17.37
CA ASN A 85 23.55 -23.42 -17.65
C ASN A 85 23.51 -22.42 -18.82
N ASN A 86 22.81 -21.30 -18.64
CA ASN A 86 22.74 -20.25 -19.67
C ASN A 86 24.15 -19.79 -20.11
N PRO A 87 24.45 -19.74 -21.41
CA PRO A 87 25.79 -19.42 -21.93
C PRO A 87 26.24 -17.99 -21.62
N LEU A 88 25.32 -17.06 -21.44
CA LEU A 88 25.63 -15.67 -21.07
C LEU A 88 25.83 -15.49 -19.57
N LYS A 89 25.48 -16.48 -18.75
CA LYS A 89 25.58 -16.39 -17.28
C LYS A 89 27.01 -16.68 -16.84
N CYS A 90 27.63 -15.73 -16.17
CA CYS A 90 28.98 -15.83 -15.64
C CYS A 90 28.99 -15.76 -14.11
N LYS A 91 29.95 -16.45 -13.49
CA LYS A 91 30.35 -16.19 -12.12
C LYS A 91 31.60 -15.31 -12.16
N VAL A 92 31.54 -14.16 -11.51
CA VAL A 92 32.62 -13.18 -11.46
C VAL A 92 33.15 -13.13 -10.05
N ASP A 93 34.48 -13.16 -9.89
CA ASP A 93 35.10 -13.02 -8.58
C ASP A 93 34.90 -11.62 -8.04
N VAL A 94 34.45 -11.53 -6.79
CA VAL A 94 34.34 -10.26 -6.08
C VAL A 94 35.72 -9.91 -5.55
N PRO A 95 36.27 -8.72 -5.88
CA PRO A 95 37.53 -8.27 -5.29
C PRO A 95 37.39 -8.15 -3.77
N VAL A 96 38.49 -7.93 -3.05
CA VAL A 96 38.49 -7.80 -1.58
C VAL A 96 37.34 -6.88 -1.15
N PRO A 97 36.32 -7.40 -0.42
CA PRO A 97 35.14 -6.64 -0.09
C PRO A 97 35.49 -5.36 0.66
N SER A 98 34.93 -4.23 0.21
CA SER A 98 35.08 -2.93 0.88
C SER A 98 33.85 -2.07 0.66
N HIS A 99 33.66 -1.08 1.52
CA HIS A 99 32.60 -0.08 1.35
C HIS A 99 32.76 0.70 0.05
N LYS A 100 34.00 1.04 -0.31
CA LYS A 100 34.31 1.67 -1.60
C LYS A 100 33.89 0.79 -2.79
N PHE A 101 34.23 -0.50 -2.78
CA PHE A 101 33.79 -1.42 -3.82
C PHE A 101 32.26 -1.48 -3.92
N THR A 102 31.55 -1.50 -2.78
CA THR A 102 30.08 -1.51 -2.75
C THR A 102 29.52 -0.25 -3.40
N ALA A 103 30.05 0.93 -3.05
CA ALA A 103 29.64 2.21 -3.65
C ALA A 103 29.93 2.25 -5.17
N ASP A 104 31.15 1.91 -5.59
CA ASP A 104 31.56 1.89 -7.00
C ASP A 104 30.70 0.89 -7.82
N PHE A 105 30.39 -0.27 -7.24
CA PHE A 105 29.54 -1.28 -7.87
C PHE A 105 28.11 -0.78 -8.06
N LEU A 106 27.51 -0.16 -7.03
CA LEU A 106 26.16 0.41 -7.13
C LEU A 106 26.12 1.55 -8.15
N GLU A 107 27.09 2.47 -8.11
CA GLU A 107 27.20 3.59 -9.07
C GLU A 107 27.25 3.09 -10.52
N GLY A 108 27.86 1.92 -10.75
CA GLY A 108 27.91 1.28 -12.06
C GLY A 108 26.55 0.99 -12.72
N PHE A 109 25.44 0.95 -11.97
CA PHE A 109 24.10 0.77 -12.55
C PHE A 109 23.60 2.01 -13.30
N ARG A 110 24.10 3.20 -12.99
CA ARG A 110 23.76 4.46 -13.69
C ARG A 110 24.65 4.70 -14.90
N GLN A 111 25.84 4.11 -14.92
CA GLN A 111 26.82 4.35 -15.97
C GLN A 111 26.42 3.66 -17.28
N PRO A 112 26.36 4.39 -18.42
CA PRO A 112 26.10 3.80 -19.72
C PRO A 112 27.13 2.72 -20.07
N ILE A 113 26.67 1.70 -20.78
CA ILE A 113 27.52 0.59 -21.21
C ILE A 113 28.24 0.99 -22.49
N ASP A 114 29.57 0.88 -22.51
CA ASP A 114 30.36 1.08 -23.73
C ASP A 114 30.17 -0.12 -24.68
N PRO A 115 29.56 0.10 -25.87
CA PRO A 115 29.28 -0.98 -26.82
C PRO A 115 30.52 -1.73 -27.31
N LYS A 116 31.71 -1.12 -27.25
CA LYS A 116 32.97 -1.70 -27.74
C LYS A 116 33.58 -2.71 -26.78
N THR A 117 33.44 -2.48 -25.47
CA THR A 117 34.02 -3.35 -24.42
C THR A 117 33.00 -4.33 -23.83
N ALA A 118 31.71 -4.01 -23.95
CA ALA A 118 30.60 -4.79 -23.41
C ALA A 118 30.56 -6.27 -23.85
N PRO A 119 30.76 -6.65 -25.13
CA PRO A 119 30.56 -8.03 -25.58
C PRO A 119 31.51 -9.06 -24.94
N HIS A 120 32.61 -8.60 -24.34
CA HIS A 120 33.66 -9.46 -23.81
C HIS A 120 33.77 -9.44 -22.28
N LYS A 121 32.93 -8.66 -21.60
CA LYS A 121 32.98 -8.52 -20.14
C LYS A 121 31.58 -8.73 -19.52
N PRO A 122 31.47 -9.55 -18.46
CA PRO A 122 30.22 -9.65 -17.71
C PRO A 122 29.81 -8.26 -17.22
N THR A 123 28.66 -7.79 -17.68
CA THR A 123 28.23 -6.38 -17.52
C THR A 123 26.95 -6.29 -16.72
N TYR A 124 25.94 -7.11 -17.05
CA TYR A 124 24.61 -7.00 -16.46
C TYR A 124 24.48 -7.80 -15.15
N CYS A 125 23.94 -7.18 -14.10
CA CYS A 125 23.59 -7.82 -12.85
C CYS A 125 22.07 -7.73 -12.63
N GLU A 126 21.36 -8.81 -13.00
CA GLU A 126 19.89 -8.86 -12.95
C GLU A 126 19.32 -8.89 -11.53
N LYS A 127 20.03 -9.60 -10.64
CA LYS A 127 19.61 -9.86 -9.26
C LYS A 127 20.76 -9.57 -8.33
N LEU A 128 20.53 -8.69 -7.37
CA LEU A 128 21.49 -8.39 -6.33
C LEU A 128 21.26 -9.32 -5.12
N THR A 129 21.95 -10.45 -5.09
CA THR A 129 21.81 -11.47 -4.02
C THR A 129 22.85 -11.36 -2.90
N THR A 130 23.77 -10.41 -3.00
CA THR A 130 24.89 -10.22 -2.07
C THR A 130 25.26 -8.74 -1.99
N GLY A 131 26.10 -8.36 -1.03
CA GLY A 131 26.62 -6.99 -0.91
C GLY A 131 25.72 -6.03 -0.12
N TRP A 132 24.66 -6.50 0.54
CA TRP A 132 23.92 -5.69 1.53
C TRP A 132 24.59 -5.68 2.90
N VAL A 133 24.74 -6.84 3.55
CA VAL A 133 25.55 -6.97 4.77
C VAL A 133 27.00 -7.34 4.42
N ALA A 134 27.15 -8.33 3.54
CA ALA A 134 28.42 -8.92 3.20
C ALA A 134 28.43 -9.39 1.74
N TRP A 135 29.61 -9.35 1.14
CA TRP A 135 29.86 -9.88 -0.18
C TRP A 135 30.22 -11.37 -0.13
N SER A 136 29.66 -12.15 -1.05
CA SER A 136 30.15 -13.48 -1.38
C SER A 136 31.44 -13.38 -2.20
N SER A 137 32.23 -14.44 -2.23
CA SER A 137 33.46 -14.50 -3.05
C SER A 137 33.19 -14.37 -4.55
N THR A 138 31.98 -14.72 -5.00
CA THR A 138 31.58 -14.61 -6.40
C THR A 138 30.21 -13.96 -6.53
N LEU A 139 29.99 -13.23 -7.63
CA LEU A 139 28.70 -12.66 -8.04
C LEU A 139 28.24 -13.30 -9.35
N THR A 140 26.93 -13.48 -9.52
CA THR A 140 26.35 -13.86 -10.81
C THR A 140 26.12 -12.61 -11.66
N MET A 141 26.77 -12.57 -12.82
CA MET A 141 26.59 -11.51 -13.83
C MET A 141 26.32 -12.13 -15.20
N TYR A 142 25.95 -11.30 -16.17
CA TYR A 142 25.64 -11.73 -17.52
C TYR A 142 26.46 -10.96 -18.55
N LEU A 143 26.96 -11.70 -19.54
CA LEU A 143 27.50 -11.12 -20.77
C LEU A 143 26.37 -10.47 -21.58
N PRO A 144 26.64 -9.33 -22.22
CA PRO A 144 25.82 -8.83 -23.31
C PRO A 144 25.75 -9.86 -24.44
N PRO A 145 24.59 -10.00 -25.12
CA PRO A 145 24.50 -10.84 -26.30
C PRO A 145 25.45 -10.38 -27.41
N TYR A 146 25.92 -11.33 -28.21
CA TYR A 146 26.75 -11.01 -29.38
C TYR A 146 25.94 -10.19 -30.41
N PRO A 147 26.55 -9.26 -31.17
CA PRO A 147 25.80 -8.38 -32.07
C PRO A 147 24.96 -9.10 -33.13
N THR A 148 25.55 -10.06 -33.84
CA THR A 148 24.94 -10.68 -35.03
C THR A 148 24.51 -12.15 -34.85
N LYS A 149 24.97 -12.81 -33.79
CA LYS A 149 24.79 -14.26 -33.58
C LYS A 149 23.88 -14.50 -32.39
N SER A 150 22.97 -15.44 -32.55
CA SER A 150 22.13 -15.93 -31.45
C SER A 150 22.99 -16.42 -30.28
N SER A 151 22.60 -16.00 -29.07
CA SER A 151 23.25 -16.46 -27.84
C SER A 151 22.63 -17.76 -27.31
N LEU A 152 21.40 -18.10 -27.72
CA LEU A 152 20.68 -19.25 -27.18
C LEU A 152 20.48 -20.38 -28.19
N LYS A 153 20.41 -20.09 -29.50
CA LYS A 153 20.29 -21.09 -30.56
C LYS A 153 21.67 -21.71 -30.92
N PRO A 154 21.70 -22.95 -31.43
CA PRO A 154 20.55 -23.83 -31.68
C PRO A 154 19.94 -24.38 -30.39
N TRP A 155 18.63 -24.62 -30.41
CA TRP A 155 17.93 -25.38 -29.38
C TRP A 155 18.29 -26.87 -29.49
N GLU A 156 17.90 -27.68 -28.51
CA GLU A 156 18.01 -29.13 -28.63
C GLU A 156 17.30 -29.64 -29.90
N THR A 157 17.90 -30.61 -30.59
CA THR A 157 17.40 -31.13 -31.86
C THR A 157 16.06 -31.85 -31.73
N ASP A 158 15.85 -32.57 -30.62
CA ASP A 158 14.67 -33.43 -30.43
C ASP A 158 13.38 -32.62 -30.21
N SER A 159 13.49 -31.30 -30.01
CA SER A 159 12.35 -30.39 -29.91
C SER A 159 12.11 -29.58 -31.18
N GLU A 160 12.85 -29.80 -32.27
CA GLU A 160 12.73 -28.97 -33.48
C GLU A 160 11.32 -29.02 -34.10
N ASP A 161 10.68 -30.20 -34.11
CA ASP A 161 9.30 -30.32 -34.62
C ASP A 161 8.32 -29.50 -33.77
N ALA A 162 8.47 -29.52 -32.44
CA ALA A 162 7.66 -28.71 -31.53
C ALA A 162 7.94 -27.20 -31.68
N ILE A 163 9.19 -26.81 -31.90
CA ILE A 163 9.57 -25.40 -32.17
C ILE A 163 8.99 -24.94 -33.51
N THR A 164 9.01 -25.82 -34.51
CA THR A 164 8.41 -25.56 -35.83
C THR A 164 6.91 -25.34 -35.71
N GLU A 165 6.23 -26.10 -34.86
CA GLU A 165 4.81 -25.87 -34.60
C GLU A 165 4.55 -24.49 -33.98
N VAL A 166 5.35 -24.09 -32.98
CA VAL A 166 5.26 -22.73 -32.42
C VAL A 166 5.52 -21.67 -33.48
N ARG A 167 6.48 -21.90 -34.38
CA ARG A 167 6.81 -21.00 -35.49
C ARG A 167 5.65 -20.83 -36.46
N ASN A 168 4.98 -21.93 -36.83
CA ASN A 168 3.84 -21.89 -37.75
C ASN A 168 2.71 -21.02 -37.20
N PHE A 169 2.34 -21.21 -35.93
CA PHE A 169 1.33 -20.37 -35.27
C PHE A 169 1.78 -18.92 -35.08
N ALA A 170 3.05 -18.69 -34.72
CA ALA A 170 3.56 -17.33 -34.51
C ALA A 170 3.69 -16.53 -35.81
N ALA A 171 3.77 -17.19 -36.97
CA ALA A 171 3.77 -16.57 -38.29
C ALA A 171 2.34 -16.32 -38.83
N ASP A 172 1.31 -16.80 -38.14
CA ASP A 172 -0.09 -16.62 -38.53
C ASP A 172 -0.67 -15.33 -37.93
N ASP A 173 -0.94 -14.35 -38.78
CA ASP A 173 -1.58 -13.08 -38.42
C ASP A 173 -2.97 -13.28 -37.80
N GLU A 174 -3.74 -14.26 -38.26
CA GLU A 174 -5.10 -14.53 -37.78
C GLU A 174 -5.06 -15.08 -36.35
N TRP A 175 -4.11 -15.97 -36.06
CA TRP A 175 -3.91 -16.48 -34.71
C TRP A 175 -3.61 -15.36 -33.71
N TRP A 176 -2.69 -14.45 -34.04
CA TRP A 176 -2.42 -13.31 -33.16
C TRP A 176 -3.61 -12.37 -33.00
N LYS A 177 -4.40 -12.14 -34.07
CA LYS A 177 -5.64 -11.36 -33.99
C LYS A 177 -6.63 -12.01 -33.02
N ASP A 178 -6.85 -13.32 -33.11
CA ASP A 178 -7.73 -14.05 -32.19
C ASP A 178 -7.23 -13.97 -30.74
N VAL A 179 -5.92 -14.13 -30.51
CA VAL A 179 -5.32 -13.96 -29.17
C VAL A 179 -5.52 -12.54 -28.66
N SER A 180 -5.38 -11.53 -29.54
CA SER A 180 -5.55 -10.11 -29.18
C SER A 180 -6.97 -9.78 -28.73
N VAL A 181 -7.99 -10.43 -29.33
CA VAL A 181 -9.40 -10.28 -28.91
C VAL A 181 -9.56 -10.75 -27.46
N HIS A 182 -8.93 -11.86 -27.09
CA HIS A 182 -9.01 -12.38 -25.72
C HIS A 182 -8.22 -11.52 -24.72
N TYR A 183 -7.04 -11.04 -25.09
CA TYR A 183 -6.21 -10.22 -24.19
C TYR A 183 -6.84 -8.83 -23.96
N SER A 184 -7.51 -8.32 -24.98
CA SER A 184 -8.22 -7.03 -24.97
C SER A 184 -9.69 -7.15 -24.57
N SER A 185 -10.14 -8.32 -24.12
CA SER A 185 -11.52 -8.51 -23.66
C SER A 185 -11.75 -7.87 -22.30
N GLU A 186 -13.01 -7.56 -21.98
CA GLU A 186 -13.36 -6.97 -20.69
C GLU A 186 -12.96 -7.91 -19.54
N THR A 187 -12.12 -7.40 -18.65
CA THR A 187 -11.86 -8.05 -17.37
C THR A 187 -11.96 -7.01 -16.25
N HIS A 188 -12.22 -7.46 -15.03
CA HIS A 188 -12.18 -6.60 -13.85
C HIS A 188 -10.74 -6.20 -13.43
N SER A 189 -9.71 -6.52 -14.22
CA SER A 189 -8.31 -6.21 -13.91
C SER A 189 -7.89 -4.84 -14.44
N GLU A 190 -7.38 -4.02 -13.53
CA GLU A 190 -6.77 -2.72 -13.82
C GLU A 190 -5.25 -2.81 -14.09
N SER A 191 -4.68 -4.02 -14.08
CA SER A 191 -3.25 -4.27 -14.28
C SER A 191 -2.98 -5.35 -15.32
N VAL A 192 -1.76 -5.39 -15.85
CA VAL A 192 -1.34 -6.41 -16.83
C VAL A 192 -1.25 -7.80 -16.22
N SER A 193 -1.59 -8.82 -17.01
CA SER A 193 -1.52 -10.23 -16.62
C SER A 193 -0.12 -10.81 -16.83
N SER A 194 0.47 -11.37 -15.77
CA SER A 194 1.76 -12.06 -15.83
C SER A 194 1.77 -13.24 -16.79
N ASP A 195 0.65 -13.97 -16.88
CA ASP A 195 0.54 -15.20 -17.67
C ASP A 195 0.49 -14.84 -19.16
N ASN A 196 -0.21 -13.76 -19.50
CA ASN A 196 -0.27 -13.22 -20.87
C ASN A 196 1.12 -12.77 -21.34
N ILE A 197 1.77 -11.90 -20.55
CA ILE A 197 3.14 -11.43 -20.81
C ILE A 197 4.11 -12.61 -20.95
N SER A 198 4.02 -13.57 -20.04
CA SER A 198 4.93 -14.72 -20.02
C SER A 198 4.71 -15.69 -21.19
N THR A 199 3.49 -15.78 -21.71
CA THR A 199 3.16 -16.57 -22.90
C THR A 199 3.84 -15.97 -24.12
N VAL A 200 3.61 -14.68 -24.38
CA VAL A 200 4.22 -13.94 -25.50
C VAL A 200 5.75 -13.99 -25.39
N LYS A 201 6.30 -13.69 -24.21
CA LYS A 201 7.74 -13.80 -23.92
C LYS A 201 8.30 -15.18 -24.24
N SER A 202 7.56 -16.25 -23.97
CA SER A 202 8.03 -17.63 -24.20
C SER A 202 8.16 -17.93 -25.69
N ILE A 203 7.21 -17.48 -26.51
CA ILE A 203 7.24 -17.59 -27.97
C ILE A 203 8.41 -16.76 -28.51
N VAL A 204 8.47 -15.47 -28.13
CA VAL A 204 9.49 -14.51 -28.55
C VAL A 204 10.91 -14.97 -28.20
N GLN A 205 11.09 -15.61 -27.03
CA GLN A 205 12.37 -16.19 -26.64
C GLN A 205 12.77 -17.39 -27.51
N LEU A 206 11.83 -18.27 -27.86
CA LEU A 206 12.11 -19.46 -28.66
C LEU A 206 12.48 -19.09 -30.11
N LEU A 207 11.72 -18.18 -30.71
CA LEU A 207 11.85 -17.83 -32.12
C LEU A 207 12.91 -16.75 -32.37
N GLU A 208 13.32 -16.00 -31.36
CA GLU A 208 14.26 -14.87 -31.51
C GLU A 208 13.84 -13.91 -32.63
N GLY A 209 14.76 -13.28 -33.36
CA GLY A 209 14.44 -12.26 -34.38
C GLY A 209 13.74 -12.77 -35.66
N GLU A 210 13.03 -13.89 -35.60
CA GLU A 210 12.01 -14.24 -36.59
C GLU A 210 10.98 -13.09 -36.61
N SER A 211 10.53 -12.65 -37.81
CA SER A 211 9.79 -11.39 -37.94
C SER A 211 8.46 -11.44 -37.19
N PHE A 212 8.34 -10.66 -36.12
CA PHE A 212 7.09 -10.47 -35.38
C PHE A 212 6.28 -9.27 -35.91
N GLU A 213 6.38 -8.97 -37.20
CA GLU A 213 5.63 -7.87 -37.84
C GLU A 213 4.12 -7.95 -37.55
N ALA A 214 3.55 -9.15 -37.53
CA ALA A 214 2.15 -9.40 -37.16
C ALA A 214 1.83 -8.88 -35.74
N LEU A 215 2.68 -9.24 -34.77
CA LEU A 215 2.55 -8.81 -33.38
C LEU A 215 2.78 -7.30 -33.23
N GLN A 216 3.75 -6.74 -33.96
CA GLN A 216 4.02 -5.30 -33.96
C GLN A 216 2.82 -4.51 -34.46
N THR A 217 2.21 -4.95 -35.56
CA THR A 217 0.99 -4.36 -36.14
C THR A 217 -0.15 -4.36 -35.12
N ILE A 218 -0.37 -5.48 -34.43
CA ILE A 218 -1.40 -5.59 -33.39
C ILE A 218 -1.12 -4.63 -32.22
N VAL A 219 0.13 -4.52 -31.77
CA VAL A 219 0.48 -3.57 -30.70
C VAL A 219 0.18 -2.13 -31.13
N GLU A 220 0.55 -1.75 -32.35
CA GLU A 220 0.26 -0.41 -32.88
C GLU A 220 -1.24 -0.13 -32.94
N GLU A 221 -2.03 -1.07 -33.48
CA GLU A 221 -3.49 -0.96 -33.53
C GLU A 221 -4.12 -0.80 -32.14
N LEU A 222 -3.69 -1.62 -31.16
CA LEU A 222 -4.22 -1.59 -29.80
C LEU A 222 -3.83 -0.32 -29.04
N VAL A 223 -2.63 0.23 -29.28
CA VAL A 223 -2.17 1.48 -28.64
C VAL A 223 -2.96 2.70 -29.12
N GLU A 224 -3.50 2.67 -30.34
CA GLU A 224 -4.36 3.76 -30.84
C GLU A 224 -5.73 3.80 -30.16
N ASP A 225 -6.23 2.65 -29.71
CA ASP A 225 -7.56 2.52 -29.13
C ASP A 225 -7.58 3.04 -27.68
N PRO A 226 -8.42 4.04 -27.34
CA PRO A 226 -8.47 4.59 -26.00
C PRO A 226 -9.14 3.67 -24.97
N ASP A 227 -9.71 2.53 -25.37
CA ASP A 227 -10.30 1.56 -24.46
C ASP A 227 -9.26 0.96 -23.49
N GLN A 228 -9.65 0.85 -22.22
CA GLN A 228 -8.78 0.38 -21.15
C GLN A 228 -8.30 -1.07 -21.37
N ASN A 229 -9.17 -1.96 -21.86
CA ASN A 229 -8.80 -3.36 -22.07
C ASN A 229 -7.88 -3.53 -23.29
N LYS A 230 -8.11 -2.75 -24.35
CA LYS A 230 -7.22 -2.66 -25.52
C LYS A 230 -5.82 -2.16 -25.12
N GLN A 231 -5.75 -1.11 -24.31
CA GLN A 231 -4.48 -0.62 -23.74
C GLN A 231 -3.78 -1.68 -22.88
N ARG A 232 -4.53 -2.48 -22.10
CA ARG A 232 -3.98 -3.61 -21.35
C ARG A 232 -3.39 -4.68 -22.28
N GLY A 233 -4.13 -5.06 -23.33
CA GLY A 233 -3.64 -6.00 -24.33
C GLY A 233 -2.35 -5.50 -25.01
N ALA A 234 -2.33 -4.23 -25.42
CA ALA A 234 -1.13 -3.59 -25.97
C ALA A 234 0.08 -3.68 -25.03
N ALA A 235 -0.12 -3.31 -23.76
CA ALA A 235 0.92 -3.36 -22.74
C ALA A 235 1.43 -4.79 -22.52
N GLU A 236 0.55 -5.79 -22.48
CA GLU A 236 0.92 -7.19 -22.27
C GLU A 236 1.75 -7.76 -23.44
N PHE A 237 1.33 -7.51 -24.69
CA PHE A 237 2.08 -7.92 -25.87
C PHE A 237 3.44 -7.22 -25.95
N LEU A 238 3.46 -5.91 -25.74
CA LEU A 238 4.68 -5.11 -25.77
C LEU A 238 5.68 -5.56 -24.69
N ALA A 239 5.21 -5.81 -23.47
CA ALA A 239 6.05 -6.32 -22.37
C ALA A 239 6.61 -7.70 -22.70
N GLY A 240 5.76 -8.60 -23.22
CA GLY A 240 6.18 -9.93 -23.64
C GLY A 240 7.29 -9.89 -24.70
N LEU A 241 7.16 -8.98 -25.67
CA LEU A 241 8.13 -8.78 -26.75
C LEU A 241 9.46 -8.23 -26.24
N VAL A 242 9.46 -7.10 -25.52
CA VAL A 242 10.71 -6.47 -25.04
C VAL A 242 11.44 -7.34 -24.01
N ILE A 243 10.70 -8.01 -23.11
CA ILE A 243 11.29 -8.88 -22.09
C ILE A 243 11.79 -10.20 -22.72
N GLY A 244 11.09 -10.73 -23.73
CA GLY A 244 11.48 -11.91 -24.49
C GLY A 244 12.79 -11.71 -25.25
N ALA A 245 13.01 -10.48 -25.75
CA ALA A 245 14.17 -10.09 -26.55
C ALA A 245 15.50 -9.97 -25.78
N LYS A 246 15.49 -10.11 -24.45
CA LYS A 246 16.65 -9.90 -23.57
C LYS A 246 17.96 -10.61 -24.00
N HIS A 247 17.87 -11.77 -24.66
CA HIS A 247 19.04 -12.55 -25.08
C HIS A 247 19.22 -12.60 -26.61
N TRP A 248 18.44 -11.83 -27.36
CA TRP A 248 18.59 -11.73 -28.81
C TRP A 248 19.95 -11.14 -29.18
N PRO A 249 20.40 -11.32 -30.43
CA PRO A 249 21.53 -10.56 -30.94
C PRO A 249 21.35 -9.05 -30.73
N ALA A 250 22.41 -8.33 -30.37
CA ALA A 250 22.31 -6.92 -30.00
C ALA A 250 21.71 -6.06 -31.12
N ASP A 251 22.06 -6.33 -32.39
CA ASP A 251 21.53 -5.61 -33.54
C ASP A 251 20.00 -5.78 -33.68
N SER A 252 19.48 -6.97 -33.32
CA SER A 252 18.04 -7.24 -33.31
C SER A 252 17.34 -6.55 -32.14
N GLN A 253 17.98 -6.46 -30.98
CA GLN A 253 17.45 -5.68 -29.85
C GLN A 253 17.40 -4.19 -30.20
N ASP A 254 18.43 -3.65 -30.83
CA ASP A 254 18.47 -2.25 -31.26
C ASP A 254 17.36 -1.93 -32.27
N ARG A 255 17.11 -2.83 -33.24
CA ARG A 255 15.96 -2.69 -34.15
C ARG A 255 14.63 -2.72 -33.40
N LEU A 256 14.47 -3.64 -32.45
CA LEU A 256 13.25 -3.73 -31.65
C LEU A 256 13.02 -2.44 -30.85
N TRP A 257 14.05 -1.89 -30.19
CA TRP A 257 13.92 -0.66 -29.40
C TRP A 257 13.68 0.58 -30.25
N LYS A 258 14.23 0.65 -31.46
CA LYS A 258 13.93 1.72 -32.42
C LYS A 258 12.46 1.76 -32.81
N TRP A 259 11.79 0.61 -32.84
CA TRP A 259 10.34 0.51 -33.07
C TRP A 259 9.53 0.70 -31.77
N ALA A 260 9.89 -0.01 -30.70
CA ALA A 260 9.13 -0.04 -29.45
C ALA A 260 9.11 1.30 -28.73
N MET A 261 10.24 2.03 -28.71
CA MET A 261 10.32 3.28 -27.95
C MET A 261 9.33 4.36 -28.44
N PRO A 262 9.21 4.65 -29.76
CA PRO A 262 8.15 5.53 -30.27
C PRO A 262 6.73 5.12 -29.85
N VAL A 263 6.43 3.81 -29.88
CA VAL A 263 5.11 3.27 -29.48
C VAL A 263 4.86 3.50 -27.99
N ILE A 264 5.86 3.22 -27.14
CA ILE A 264 5.81 3.48 -25.69
C ILE A 264 5.61 4.97 -25.41
N GLN A 265 6.37 5.84 -26.08
CA GLN A 265 6.24 7.29 -25.92
C GLN A 265 4.86 7.78 -26.31
N LYS A 266 4.29 7.25 -27.40
CA LYS A 266 2.93 7.58 -27.83
C LYS A 266 1.90 7.17 -26.78
N ALA A 267 1.99 5.95 -26.25
CA ALA A 267 1.13 5.50 -25.16
C ALA A 267 1.23 6.41 -23.92
N PHE A 268 2.46 6.70 -23.47
CA PHE A 268 2.72 7.48 -22.24
C PHE A 268 2.36 8.96 -22.33
N SER A 269 2.43 9.54 -23.53
CA SER A 269 2.15 10.97 -23.74
C SER A 269 0.70 11.25 -24.12
N GLN A 270 0.05 10.36 -24.88
CA GLN A 270 -1.25 10.65 -25.49
C GLN A 270 -2.40 9.77 -24.96
N ARG A 271 -2.11 8.62 -24.33
CA ARG A 271 -3.12 7.59 -23.99
C ARG A 271 -3.34 7.38 -22.50
N ILE A 272 -2.49 7.96 -21.65
CA ILE A 272 -2.64 7.86 -20.20
C ILE A 272 -3.81 8.71 -19.70
N LYS A 273 -4.75 8.03 -19.05
CA LYS A 273 -5.89 8.54 -18.31
C LYS A 273 -5.89 7.87 -16.92
N THR A 274 -6.81 8.27 -16.05
CA THR A 274 -6.92 7.73 -14.68
C THR A 274 -7.09 6.20 -14.67
N ASP A 275 -7.84 5.63 -15.61
CA ASP A 275 -8.13 4.20 -15.74
C ASP A 275 -7.02 3.40 -16.45
N THR A 276 -6.24 4.03 -17.33
CA THR A 276 -5.13 3.38 -18.05
C THR A 276 -3.78 3.53 -17.36
N LEU A 277 -3.64 4.45 -16.41
CA LEU A 277 -2.40 4.66 -15.66
C LEU A 277 -1.93 3.40 -14.89
N PRO A 278 -2.80 2.67 -14.16
CA PRO A 278 -2.37 1.47 -13.44
C PRO A 278 -1.85 0.37 -14.37
N ILE A 279 -2.42 0.25 -15.58
CA ILE A 279 -1.98 -0.71 -16.61
C ILE A 279 -0.54 -0.41 -17.01
N TRP A 280 -0.25 0.81 -17.44
CA TRP A 280 1.08 1.18 -17.92
C TRP A 280 2.10 1.28 -16.78
N THR A 281 1.66 1.56 -15.55
CA THR A 281 2.52 1.45 -14.36
C THR A 281 2.92 -0.02 -14.14
N SER A 282 1.96 -0.95 -14.15
CA SER A 282 2.25 -2.38 -14.01
C SER A 282 3.10 -2.93 -15.17
N PHE A 283 2.93 -2.43 -16.40
CA PHE A 283 3.84 -2.71 -17.52
C PHE A 283 5.30 -2.41 -17.16
N LEU A 284 5.58 -1.22 -16.60
CA LEU A 284 6.92 -0.84 -16.19
C LEU A 284 7.46 -1.75 -15.08
N GLU A 285 6.61 -2.07 -14.08
CA GLU A 285 6.98 -2.99 -13.00
C GLU A 285 7.46 -4.34 -13.56
N TYR A 286 6.72 -4.94 -14.50
CA TYR A 286 7.14 -6.18 -15.16
C TYR A 286 8.42 -6.06 -16.00
N VAL A 287 8.62 -4.92 -16.67
CA VAL A 287 9.81 -4.67 -17.49
C VAL A 287 11.07 -4.53 -16.62
N PHE A 288 10.97 -3.85 -15.47
CA PHE A 288 12.11 -3.68 -14.55
C PHE A 288 12.32 -4.87 -13.59
N TYR A 289 11.31 -5.72 -13.39
CA TYR A 289 11.37 -6.83 -12.44
C TYR A 289 12.57 -7.79 -12.66
N ASN A 290 13.47 -7.81 -11.67
CA ASN A 290 14.73 -8.57 -11.71
C ASN A 290 15.52 -8.34 -13.00
N ARG A 291 15.66 -7.08 -13.42
CA ARG A 291 16.49 -6.69 -14.57
C ARG A 291 17.64 -5.80 -14.14
N ASP A 292 18.63 -5.68 -15.01
CA ASP A 292 19.60 -4.60 -14.90
C ASP A 292 19.02 -3.38 -15.65
N PRO A 293 18.98 -2.18 -15.04
CA PRO A 293 18.29 -1.02 -15.63
C PRO A 293 18.92 -0.62 -16.97
N ARG A 294 20.23 -0.88 -17.15
CA ARG A 294 20.99 -0.55 -18.36
C ARG A 294 20.56 -1.38 -19.57
N ARG A 295 19.78 -2.45 -19.39
CA ARG A 295 19.15 -3.19 -20.52
C ARG A 295 18.05 -2.40 -21.21
N HIS A 296 17.43 -1.48 -20.49
CA HIS A 296 16.31 -0.67 -20.95
C HIS A 296 16.68 0.81 -20.86
N GLN A 297 17.95 1.15 -21.14
CA GLN A 297 18.52 2.48 -20.89
C GLN A 297 17.66 3.60 -21.50
N THR A 298 17.21 3.43 -22.74
CA THR A 298 16.35 4.42 -23.42
C THR A 298 15.03 4.69 -22.67
N LEU A 299 14.45 3.65 -22.06
CA LEU A 299 13.23 3.77 -21.26
C LEU A 299 13.52 4.43 -19.90
N VAL A 300 14.63 4.06 -19.26
CA VAL A 300 15.10 4.69 -18.01
C VAL A 300 15.35 6.18 -18.21
N ASP A 301 16.08 6.56 -19.26
CA ASP A 301 16.37 7.95 -19.61
C ASP A 301 15.09 8.74 -19.88
N TYR A 302 14.12 8.12 -20.55
CA TYR A 302 12.81 8.73 -20.78
C TYR A 302 12.06 9.00 -19.47
N ILE A 303 11.96 8.00 -18.57
CA ILE A 303 11.25 8.15 -17.29
C ILE A 303 11.91 9.23 -16.42
N LEU A 304 13.23 9.25 -16.34
CA LEU A 304 13.98 10.24 -15.57
C LEU A 304 13.81 11.65 -16.15
N ARG A 305 13.81 11.80 -17.48
CA ARG A 305 13.58 13.09 -18.13
C ARG A 305 12.16 13.61 -17.90
N GLU A 306 11.16 12.74 -18.01
CA GLU A 306 9.76 13.10 -17.71
C GLU A 306 9.62 13.53 -16.25
N PHE A 307 10.20 12.77 -15.31
CA PHE A 307 10.21 13.13 -13.89
C PHE A 307 10.84 14.52 -13.66
N GLU A 308 12.02 14.77 -14.22
CA GLU A 308 12.73 16.04 -14.03
C GLU A 308 11.92 17.24 -14.55
N ALA A 309 11.30 17.08 -15.73
CA ALA A 309 10.56 18.13 -16.42
C ALA A 309 9.14 18.39 -15.88
N THR A 310 8.62 17.52 -15.00
CA THR A 310 7.23 17.60 -14.54
C THR A 310 7.01 18.73 -13.53
N ASP A 311 5.93 19.49 -13.73
CA ASP A 311 5.42 20.44 -12.74
C ASP A 311 4.51 19.71 -11.73
N TYR A 312 4.92 19.67 -10.48
CA TYR A 312 4.22 18.99 -9.38
C TYR A 312 3.11 19.84 -8.73
N ASN A 313 2.95 21.09 -9.18
CA ASN A 313 1.91 22.02 -8.74
C ASN A 313 1.07 22.54 -9.91
N GLY A 314 1.14 21.90 -11.08
CA GLY A 314 0.32 22.23 -12.24
C GLY A 314 -1.18 22.06 -11.95
N GLU A 315 -2.04 22.60 -12.83
CA GLU A 315 -3.49 22.61 -12.62
C GLU A 315 -4.11 21.21 -12.43
N SER A 316 -3.55 20.19 -13.10
CA SER A 316 -4.00 18.81 -13.01
C SER A 316 -2.95 17.93 -12.31
N SER A 317 -3.36 17.20 -11.27
CA SER A 317 -2.50 16.23 -10.58
C SER A 317 -2.11 15.05 -11.47
N LEU A 318 -2.88 14.73 -12.52
CA LEU A 318 -2.68 13.51 -13.32
C LEU A 318 -1.30 13.45 -13.99
N VAL A 319 -0.79 14.59 -14.48
CA VAL A 319 0.55 14.65 -15.11
C VAL A 319 1.63 14.35 -14.07
N ALA A 320 1.53 14.97 -12.90
CA ALA A 320 2.41 14.74 -11.77
C ALA A 320 2.38 13.30 -11.26
N VAL A 321 1.17 12.76 -11.06
CA VAL A 321 0.92 11.40 -10.61
C VAL A 321 1.45 10.38 -11.61
N LYS A 322 1.27 10.59 -12.92
CA LYS A 322 1.85 9.73 -13.97
C LYS A 322 3.38 9.68 -13.87
N ALA A 323 4.04 10.83 -13.80
CA ALA A 323 5.50 10.88 -13.72
C ALA A 323 6.03 10.19 -12.45
N LEU A 324 5.36 10.41 -11.31
CA LEU A 324 5.71 9.80 -10.03
C LEU A 324 5.42 8.29 -9.99
N SER A 325 4.32 7.83 -10.59
CA SER A 325 3.99 6.41 -10.64
C SER A 325 4.96 5.63 -11.53
N PHE A 326 5.37 6.21 -12.66
CA PHE A 326 6.38 5.61 -13.54
C PHE A 326 7.76 5.57 -12.89
N LEU A 327 8.15 6.64 -12.20
CA LEU A 327 9.38 6.65 -11.42
C LEU A 327 9.31 5.62 -10.28
N ARG A 328 8.15 5.46 -9.63
CA ARG A 328 7.92 4.46 -8.58
C ARG A 328 8.09 3.03 -9.08
N ALA A 329 7.47 2.70 -10.20
CA ALA A 329 7.66 1.40 -10.85
C ALA A 329 9.15 1.14 -11.14
N PHE A 330 9.90 2.17 -11.53
CA PHE A 330 11.34 2.06 -11.72
C PHE A 330 12.09 1.83 -10.40
N TYR A 331 11.93 2.68 -9.39
CA TYR A 331 12.75 2.58 -8.18
C TYR A 331 12.42 1.35 -7.32
N GLU A 332 11.15 0.95 -7.21
CA GLU A 332 10.75 -0.21 -6.39
C GLU A 332 11.32 -1.52 -6.96
N ASP A 333 11.19 -1.74 -8.27
CA ASP A 333 11.68 -2.97 -8.92
C ASP A 333 13.21 -3.02 -9.05
N GLU A 334 13.87 -1.87 -9.05
CA GLU A 334 15.33 -1.77 -9.00
C GLU A 334 15.89 -1.88 -7.57
N GLY A 335 15.12 -1.52 -6.54
CA GLY A 335 15.54 -1.63 -5.15
C GLY A 335 16.90 -0.97 -4.90
N ARG A 336 17.87 -1.70 -4.34
CA ARG A 336 19.23 -1.16 -4.10
C ARG A 336 20.00 -0.78 -5.36
N LYS A 337 19.62 -1.30 -6.53
CA LYS A 337 20.23 -0.84 -7.80
C LYS A 337 19.92 0.64 -8.06
N PHE A 338 18.84 1.17 -7.47
CA PHE A 338 18.43 2.58 -7.59
C PHE A 338 19.25 3.57 -6.72
N VAL A 339 20.12 3.10 -5.83
CA VAL A 339 20.96 3.98 -4.95
C VAL A 339 21.66 5.14 -5.66
N PRO A 340 22.21 4.99 -6.89
CA PRO A 340 22.89 6.07 -7.63
C PRO A 340 22.01 7.26 -8.01
N TRP A 341 20.69 7.06 -8.09
CA TRP A 341 19.72 8.11 -8.45
C TRP A 341 19.07 8.75 -7.22
N ALA A 342 19.05 8.04 -6.09
CA ALA A 342 18.27 8.41 -4.91
C ALA A 342 18.53 9.85 -4.42
N ASP A 343 19.78 10.32 -4.42
CA ASP A 343 20.11 11.65 -3.90
C ASP A 343 19.60 12.77 -4.83
N ASP A 344 19.73 12.58 -6.14
CA ASP A 344 19.27 13.53 -7.16
C ASP A 344 17.74 13.62 -7.18
N ILE A 345 17.08 12.48 -7.12
CA ILE A 345 15.62 12.37 -7.11
C ILE A 345 15.03 13.03 -5.85
N VAL A 346 15.57 12.73 -4.67
CA VAL A 346 15.10 13.38 -3.44
C VAL A 346 15.41 14.87 -3.47
N ARG A 347 16.56 15.30 -4.02
CA ARG A 347 16.88 16.72 -4.16
C ARG A 347 15.87 17.45 -5.06
N ARG A 348 15.43 16.82 -6.15
CA ARG A 348 14.46 17.39 -7.09
C ARG A 348 13.07 17.56 -6.48
N VAL A 349 12.63 16.58 -5.68
CA VAL A 349 11.26 16.54 -5.15
C VAL A 349 11.10 17.19 -3.77
N TRP A 350 12.18 17.32 -3.00
CA TRP A 350 12.14 17.90 -1.66
C TRP A 350 11.54 19.31 -1.62
N PRO A 351 11.86 20.22 -2.55
CA PRO A 351 11.18 21.52 -2.61
C PRO A 351 9.67 21.41 -2.78
N GLU A 352 9.16 20.35 -3.39
CA GLU A 352 7.74 20.11 -3.71
C GLU A 352 6.97 19.45 -2.57
N ILE A 353 7.58 19.25 -1.39
CA ILE A 353 6.94 18.61 -0.23
C ILE A 353 5.65 19.30 0.23
N HIS A 354 5.47 20.57 -0.13
CA HIS A 354 4.30 21.40 0.16
C HIS A 354 3.27 21.40 -0.98
N SER A 355 3.39 20.49 -1.95
CA SER A 355 2.55 20.46 -3.16
C SER A 355 1.06 20.59 -2.86
N ASP A 356 0.32 21.27 -3.73
CA ASP A 356 -1.12 21.48 -3.59
C ASP A 356 -1.92 20.16 -3.64
N HIS A 357 -1.40 19.18 -4.38
CA HIS A 357 -2.06 17.90 -4.64
C HIS A 357 -1.71 16.84 -3.58
N ASP A 358 -2.72 16.27 -2.93
CA ASP A 358 -2.48 15.24 -1.90
C ASP A 358 -1.84 13.96 -2.45
N GLU A 359 -2.18 13.59 -3.68
CA GLU A 359 -1.62 12.43 -4.37
C GLU A 359 -0.12 12.60 -4.58
N VAL A 360 0.34 13.78 -5.00
CA VAL A 360 1.76 14.10 -5.15
C VAL A 360 2.46 13.95 -3.81
N ARG A 361 1.92 14.57 -2.75
CA ARG A 361 2.46 14.44 -1.39
C ARG A 361 2.52 12.99 -0.91
N ALA A 362 1.59 12.13 -1.33
CA ALA A 362 1.62 10.69 -1.05
C ALA A 362 2.88 10.03 -1.66
N TYR A 363 3.13 10.25 -2.95
CA TYR A 363 4.33 9.74 -3.62
C TYR A 363 5.62 10.30 -3.02
N ILE A 364 5.65 11.57 -2.63
CA ILE A 364 6.81 12.16 -1.94
C ILE A 364 7.08 11.42 -0.63
N SER A 365 6.05 11.21 0.19
CA SER A 365 6.20 10.50 1.47
C SER A 365 6.68 9.06 1.30
N GLU A 366 6.17 8.35 0.28
CA GLU A 366 6.59 6.98 -0.03
C GLU A 366 8.05 6.96 -0.51
N MET A 367 8.42 7.88 -1.39
CA MET A 367 9.79 7.98 -1.91
C MET A 367 10.80 8.32 -0.81
N LEU A 368 10.45 9.17 0.17
CA LEU A 368 11.29 9.40 1.35
C LEU A 368 11.44 8.12 2.19
N THR A 369 10.36 7.34 2.36
CA THR A 369 10.44 6.04 3.04
C THR A 369 11.35 5.06 2.30
N PHE A 370 11.15 4.91 0.98
CA PHE A 370 11.92 4.01 0.13
C PHE A 370 13.40 4.39 0.10
N THR A 371 13.73 5.67 -0.08
CA THR A 371 15.12 6.12 -0.15
C THR A 371 15.85 5.95 1.19
N ASN A 372 15.17 6.16 2.31
CA ASN A 372 15.70 5.78 3.63
C ASN A 372 16.01 4.28 3.72
N LYS A 373 15.15 3.43 3.17
CA LYS A 373 15.32 1.96 3.17
C LYS A 373 16.50 1.51 2.33
N ILE A 374 16.68 2.03 1.11
CA ILE A 374 17.78 1.61 0.25
C ILE A 374 19.13 2.22 0.63
N LYS A 375 19.13 3.39 1.29
CA LYS A 375 20.33 4.03 1.85
C LYS A 375 20.73 3.47 3.22
N TRP A 376 19.85 2.69 3.85
CA TRP A 376 20.20 1.93 5.04
C TRP A 376 21.09 0.74 4.70
N GLU A 377 22.32 0.78 5.20
CA GLU A 377 23.28 -0.30 5.07
C GLU A 377 24.07 -0.56 6.37
N PRO A 378 24.35 -1.83 6.70
CA PRO A 378 25.31 -2.18 7.74
C PRO A 378 26.70 -1.61 7.47
N LYS A 379 27.39 -1.27 8.55
CA LYS A 379 28.71 -0.63 8.57
C LYS A 379 29.76 -1.46 9.31
N PRO A 380 29.96 -2.76 9.01
CA PRO A 380 31.12 -3.49 9.52
C PRO A 380 32.41 -2.87 8.96
N SER A 381 33.56 -3.06 9.61
CA SER A 381 34.83 -2.50 9.08
C SER A 381 35.15 -3.02 7.67
N ILE A 382 34.80 -4.28 7.40
CA ILE A 382 34.89 -4.94 6.10
C ILE A 382 33.55 -5.66 5.86
N PRO A 383 32.89 -5.49 4.70
CA PRO A 383 31.62 -6.14 4.38
C PRO A 383 31.82 -7.62 4.02
N SER A 384 32.30 -8.41 4.99
CA SER A 384 32.40 -9.87 4.92
C SER A 384 31.63 -10.50 6.07
N ALA A 385 31.14 -11.72 5.86
CA ALA A 385 30.30 -12.40 6.86
C ALA A 385 31.05 -12.65 8.18
N GLU A 386 32.32 -13.04 8.10
CA GLU A 386 33.18 -13.27 9.27
C GLU A 386 33.39 -12.00 10.09
N VAL A 387 33.75 -10.90 9.42
CA VAL A 387 34.00 -9.62 10.09
C VAL A 387 32.73 -9.07 10.73
N PHE A 388 31.61 -9.12 10.00
CA PHE A 388 30.32 -8.72 10.52
C PHE A 388 29.92 -9.50 11.79
N VAL A 389 30.00 -10.84 11.75
CA VAL A 389 29.65 -11.68 12.92
C VAL A 389 30.59 -11.43 14.11
N ARG A 390 31.89 -11.25 13.85
CA ARG A 390 32.88 -10.93 14.88
C ARG A 390 32.57 -9.59 15.53
N GLU A 391 32.36 -8.55 14.74
CA GLU A 391 32.10 -7.19 15.23
C GLU A 391 30.78 -7.12 16.00
N CYS A 392 29.72 -7.79 15.52
CA CYS A 392 28.45 -7.86 16.26
C CYS A 392 28.59 -8.48 17.67
N ARG A 393 29.64 -9.26 17.93
CA ARG A 393 29.91 -9.89 19.24
C ARG A 393 30.91 -9.14 20.10
N THR A 394 31.84 -8.42 19.48
CA THR A 394 33.04 -7.88 20.15
C THR A 394 33.03 -6.37 20.25
N THR A 395 32.30 -5.69 19.38
CA THR A 395 32.21 -4.24 19.36
C THR A 395 31.23 -3.75 20.44
N PRO A 396 31.54 -2.64 21.13
CA PRO A 396 30.61 -2.01 22.08
C PRO A 396 29.23 -1.72 21.47
N VAL A 397 28.20 -1.79 22.31
CA VAL A 397 26.79 -1.55 21.92
C VAL A 397 26.55 -0.14 21.38
N ASP A 398 27.40 0.83 21.74
CA ASP A 398 27.33 2.22 21.26
C ASP A 398 27.73 2.37 19.78
N ILE A 399 28.36 1.37 19.17
CA ILE A 399 28.74 1.39 17.76
C ILE A 399 27.67 0.66 16.95
N ASP A 400 26.97 1.42 16.12
CA ASP A 400 25.89 0.92 15.27
C ASP A 400 26.43 0.20 14.02
N ILE A 401 26.84 -1.06 14.18
CA ILE A 401 27.32 -1.91 13.07
C ILE A 401 26.21 -2.16 12.05
N MET A 402 24.95 -2.19 12.47
CA MET A 402 23.83 -2.44 11.56
C MET A 402 23.37 -1.17 10.82
N GLY A 403 23.94 0.00 11.13
CA GLY A 403 23.52 1.26 10.52
C GLY A 403 22.05 1.61 10.79
N MET A 404 21.49 1.12 11.89
CA MET A 404 20.09 1.28 12.31
C MET A 404 19.67 2.74 12.54
N ARG A 405 20.61 3.66 12.79
CA ARG A 405 20.29 5.08 13.04
C ARG A 405 19.88 5.81 11.76
N GLY A 406 18.82 6.63 11.87
CA GLY A 406 18.30 7.49 10.81
C GLY A 406 19.25 8.62 10.48
N SER A 407 20.14 8.38 9.53
CA SER A 407 21.17 9.36 9.12
C SER A 407 20.86 10.03 7.79
N TYR A 408 20.19 9.35 6.86
CA TYR A 408 20.04 9.82 5.48
C TYR A 408 19.14 11.07 5.34
N HIS A 409 18.05 11.17 6.10
CA HIS A 409 17.17 12.35 6.08
C HIS A 409 17.41 13.34 7.23
N LYS A 410 18.51 13.21 7.98
CA LYS A 410 18.77 14.03 9.17
C LYS A 410 18.76 15.53 8.87
N ASP A 411 19.43 15.97 7.81
CA ASP A 411 19.51 17.40 7.45
C ASP A 411 18.14 17.95 7.03
N ARG A 412 17.36 17.14 6.32
CA ARG A 412 15.98 17.46 5.93
C ARG A 412 15.05 17.60 7.13
N VAL A 413 15.22 16.74 8.14
CA VAL A 413 14.51 16.87 9.41
C VAL A 413 14.90 18.16 10.13
N GLN A 414 16.19 18.52 10.13
CA GLN A 414 16.64 19.79 10.73
C GLN A 414 16.09 21.02 10.00
N GLU A 415 15.96 20.94 8.67
CA GLU A 415 15.30 21.96 7.87
C GLU A 415 13.82 22.09 8.27
N LEU A 416 13.08 20.99 8.34
CA LEU A 416 11.68 20.98 8.80
C LEU A 416 11.52 21.61 10.19
N VAL A 417 12.38 21.25 11.15
CA VAL A 417 12.37 21.82 12.51
C VAL A 417 12.54 23.35 12.49
N LYS A 418 13.31 23.90 11.55
CA LYS A 418 13.49 25.36 11.40
C LYS A 418 12.28 26.02 10.74
N HIS A 419 11.66 25.37 9.76
CA HIS A 419 10.57 25.96 8.96
C HIS A 419 9.18 25.85 9.62
N PHE A 420 8.90 24.77 10.36
CA PHE A 420 7.58 24.57 10.98
C PHE A 420 7.11 25.74 11.86
N PRO A 421 7.95 26.38 12.70
CA PRO A 421 7.54 27.55 13.47
C PRO A 421 7.05 28.72 12.60
N THR A 422 7.69 28.96 11.46
CA THR A 422 7.32 30.01 10.49
C THR A 422 6.00 29.65 9.80
N TRP A 423 5.89 28.45 9.23
CA TRP A 423 4.66 28.01 8.57
C TRP A 423 3.47 27.97 9.52
N ARG A 424 3.71 27.68 10.81
CA ARG A 424 2.67 27.74 11.85
C ARG A 424 2.16 29.16 12.05
N ALA A 425 3.06 30.15 12.10
CA ALA A 425 2.66 31.56 12.24
C ALA A 425 1.85 32.06 11.04
N GLU A 426 2.11 31.51 9.86
CA GLU A 426 1.44 31.82 8.60
C GLU A 426 0.17 30.97 8.34
N ARG A 427 -0.15 30.04 9.25
CA ARG A 427 -1.24 29.08 9.06
C ARG A 427 -2.59 29.79 8.93
N LEU A 428 -3.31 29.47 7.86
CA LEU A 428 -4.65 29.97 7.63
C LEU A 428 -5.66 29.36 8.62
N PRO A 429 -6.62 30.15 9.13
CA PRO A 429 -7.61 29.64 10.08
C PRO A 429 -8.75 28.88 9.40
N GLY A 430 -9.43 28.04 10.20
CA GLY A 430 -10.68 27.39 9.84
C GLY A 430 -10.56 26.47 8.62
N ALA A 431 -11.59 26.47 7.77
CA ALA A 431 -11.69 25.59 6.62
C ALA A 431 -10.58 25.77 5.56
N ARG A 432 -9.79 26.84 5.61
CA ARG A 432 -8.66 27.07 4.68
C ARG A 432 -7.33 26.58 5.21
N ALA A 433 -7.28 26.04 6.44
CA ALA A 433 -6.04 25.56 7.04
C ALA A 433 -5.27 24.57 6.16
N PHE A 434 -5.97 23.65 5.49
CA PHE A 434 -5.38 22.64 4.58
C PHE A 434 -4.62 23.24 3.38
N GLN A 435 -4.82 24.52 3.07
CA GLN A 435 -4.11 25.23 2.01
C GLN A 435 -2.76 25.80 2.49
N SER A 436 -2.52 25.80 3.81
CA SER A 436 -1.29 26.30 4.40
C SER A 436 -0.16 25.30 4.21
N ASN A 437 1.06 25.80 4.04
CA ASN A 437 2.26 24.96 4.03
C ASN A 437 2.40 24.12 5.31
N TYR A 438 2.00 24.66 6.46
CA TYR A 438 2.02 23.94 7.73
C TYR A 438 1.23 22.63 7.68
N ASP A 439 -0.02 22.66 7.20
CA ASP A 439 -0.88 21.48 7.15
C ASP A 439 -0.48 20.53 6.02
N ARG A 440 -0.09 21.04 4.84
CA ARG A 440 0.36 20.22 3.70
C ARG A 440 1.64 19.46 4.01
N VAL A 441 2.66 20.15 4.51
CA VAL A 441 3.93 19.52 4.89
C VAL A 441 3.76 18.65 6.13
N GLY A 442 3.00 19.11 7.14
CA GLY A 442 2.71 18.32 8.34
C GLY A 442 2.05 16.98 8.02
N THR A 443 1.05 16.96 7.13
CA THR A 443 0.40 15.71 6.67
C THR A 443 1.38 14.79 5.94
N THR A 444 2.22 15.36 5.07
CA THR A 444 3.23 14.61 4.31
C THR A 444 4.27 13.96 5.23
N VAL A 445 4.75 14.71 6.22
CA VAL A 445 5.70 14.23 7.23
C VAL A 445 5.07 13.16 8.11
N CYS A 446 3.82 13.34 8.56
CA CYS A 446 3.10 12.30 9.31
C CYS A 446 2.95 11.01 8.49
N ARG A 447 2.62 11.12 7.19
CA ARG A 447 2.52 9.96 6.28
C ARG A 447 3.87 9.27 6.11
N TRP A 448 4.94 10.03 5.88
CA TRP A 448 6.31 9.52 5.76
C TRP A 448 6.79 8.79 7.02
N LEU A 449 6.61 9.40 8.20
CA LEU A 449 6.99 8.80 9.48
C LEU A 449 6.14 7.58 9.81
N TYR A 450 4.84 7.62 9.53
CA TYR A 450 3.94 6.48 9.71
C TYR A 450 4.39 5.28 8.87
N GLN A 451 4.66 5.49 7.58
CA GLN A 451 5.17 4.45 6.70
C GLN A 451 6.52 3.92 7.19
N SER A 452 7.44 4.82 7.58
CA SER A 452 8.76 4.46 8.08
C SER A 452 8.69 3.55 9.33
N VAL A 453 7.79 3.81 10.28
CA VAL A 453 7.61 3.00 11.49
C VAL A 453 7.02 1.61 11.18
N HIS A 454 6.34 1.44 10.05
CA HIS A 454 5.76 0.16 9.62
C HIS A 454 6.65 -0.60 8.60
N ASP A 455 7.79 -0.03 8.20
CA ASP A 455 8.75 -0.69 7.32
C ASP A 455 9.83 -1.43 8.14
N THR A 456 10.60 -2.23 7.43
CA THR A 456 11.75 -3.01 7.91
C THR A 456 12.83 -2.18 8.63
N ASN A 457 12.89 -0.86 8.38
CA ASN A 457 13.84 0.08 8.96
C ASN A 457 13.21 1.00 10.03
N ALA A 458 12.11 0.59 10.66
CA ALA A 458 11.39 1.36 11.68
C ALA A 458 12.26 1.98 12.77
N ILE A 459 13.34 1.30 13.17
CA ILE A 459 14.27 1.81 14.18
C ILE A 459 14.95 3.13 13.76
N SER A 460 15.15 3.35 12.46
CA SER A 460 15.72 4.60 11.94
C SER A 460 14.76 5.79 12.05
N ALA A 461 13.45 5.53 12.12
CA ALA A 461 12.43 6.57 12.20
C ALA A 461 12.50 7.35 13.54
N TYR A 462 12.99 6.72 14.62
CA TYR A 462 13.12 7.40 15.92
C TYR A 462 14.01 8.64 15.85
N ASP A 463 15.10 8.59 15.08
CA ASP A 463 15.99 9.73 14.86
C ASP A 463 15.30 10.90 14.16
N TYR A 464 14.29 10.61 13.34
CA TYR A 464 13.50 11.62 12.62
C TYR A 464 12.33 12.13 13.47
N ILE A 465 11.71 11.25 14.28
CA ILE A 465 10.58 11.59 15.14
C ILE A 465 10.99 12.50 16.29
N VAL A 466 12.10 12.20 16.98
CA VAL A 466 12.49 12.91 18.21
C VAL A 466 12.63 14.43 17.99
N PRO A 467 13.34 14.92 16.94
CA PRO A 467 13.42 16.35 16.66
C PRO A 467 12.07 17.00 16.29
N LEU A 468 11.16 16.24 15.69
CA LEU A 468 9.84 16.71 15.23
C LEU A 468 8.74 16.57 16.28
N LEU A 469 9.02 15.89 17.40
CA LEU A 469 8.05 15.57 18.44
C LEU A 469 7.24 16.79 18.93
N PRO A 470 7.83 17.99 19.14
CA PRO A 470 7.06 19.17 19.50
C PRO A 470 5.99 19.57 18.47
N GLU A 471 6.29 19.43 17.17
CA GLU A 471 5.33 19.72 16.10
C GLU A 471 4.31 18.59 15.95
N LEU A 472 4.70 17.34 16.15
CA LEU A 472 3.76 16.20 16.15
C LEU A 472 2.67 16.36 17.22
N PHE A 473 3.03 16.78 18.44
CA PHE A 473 2.05 17.12 19.48
C PHE A 473 1.10 18.23 19.02
N ARG A 474 1.65 19.28 18.39
CA ARG A 474 0.87 20.42 17.90
C ARG A 474 -0.07 20.04 16.76
N PHE A 475 0.32 19.11 15.89
CA PHE A 475 -0.58 18.61 14.84
C PHE A 475 -1.80 17.92 15.44
N THR A 476 -1.61 17.12 16.51
CA THR A 476 -2.73 16.50 17.23
C THR A 476 -3.66 17.56 17.82
N GLU A 477 -3.11 18.58 18.49
CA GLU A 477 -3.91 19.67 19.07
C GLU A 477 -4.63 20.50 18.00
N ALA A 478 -3.97 20.82 16.89
CA ALA A 478 -4.58 21.59 15.79
C ALA A 478 -5.76 20.86 15.12
N VAL A 479 -5.68 19.53 15.00
CA VAL A 479 -6.81 18.72 14.49
C VAL A 479 -7.96 18.70 15.50
N LEU A 480 -7.66 18.57 16.79
CA LEU A 480 -8.68 18.65 17.84
C LEU A 480 -9.40 20.01 17.83
N ASP A 481 -8.68 21.11 17.63
CA ASP A 481 -9.26 22.46 17.57
C ASP A 481 -10.25 22.60 16.41
N VAL A 482 -9.94 22.06 15.23
CA VAL A 482 -10.86 22.05 14.09
C VAL A 482 -12.11 21.19 14.38
N ILE A 483 -11.93 20.05 15.06
CA ILE A 483 -13.06 19.22 15.49
C ILE A 483 -13.92 19.98 16.51
N PHE A 484 -13.32 20.69 17.46
CA PHE A 484 -14.05 21.47 18.46
C PHE A 484 -14.84 22.61 17.81
N ASP A 485 -14.22 23.36 16.90
CA ASP A 485 -14.90 24.41 16.13
C ASP A 485 -16.09 23.82 15.35
N THR A 486 -15.89 22.68 14.69
CA THR A 486 -16.95 21.97 13.96
C THR A 486 -18.09 21.55 14.90
N ILE A 487 -17.77 21.01 16.07
CA ILE A 487 -18.74 20.59 17.08
C ILE A 487 -19.51 21.79 17.65
N GLN A 488 -18.86 22.93 17.85
CA GLN A 488 -19.49 24.08 18.53
C GLN A 488 -20.24 25.01 17.57
N ASN A 489 -19.72 25.20 16.36
CA ASN A 489 -20.13 26.30 15.47
C ASN A 489 -20.80 25.82 14.17
N SER A 490 -20.81 24.52 13.86
CA SER A 490 -21.46 24.04 12.64
C SER A 490 -22.99 24.23 12.70
N PRO A 491 -23.61 24.85 11.67
CA PRO A 491 -25.06 25.04 11.64
C PRO A 491 -25.81 23.71 11.48
N SER A 492 -25.16 22.69 10.91
CA SER A 492 -25.75 21.37 10.72
C SER A 492 -25.56 20.51 11.96
N TRP A 493 -26.65 20.20 12.66
CA TRP A 493 -26.63 19.30 13.81
C TRP A 493 -26.12 17.90 13.46
N LYS A 494 -26.32 17.43 12.22
CA LYS A 494 -25.77 16.16 11.73
C LYS A 494 -24.25 16.19 11.69
N VAL A 495 -23.65 17.33 11.31
CA VAL A 495 -22.20 17.51 11.32
C VAL A 495 -21.67 17.54 12.75
N ARG A 496 -22.33 18.29 13.65
CA ARG A 496 -21.97 18.29 15.09
C ARG A 496 -22.00 16.88 15.68
N LEU A 497 -23.05 16.12 15.39
CA LEU A 497 -23.22 14.73 15.84
C LEU A 497 -22.11 13.82 15.34
N GLN A 498 -21.79 13.86 14.04
CA GLN A 498 -20.78 12.97 13.45
C GLN A 498 -19.34 13.36 13.81
N ALA A 499 -19.10 14.60 14.26
CA ALA A 499 -17.78 15.06 14.68
C ALA A 499 -17.38 14.57 16.10
N MET A 500 -18.35 14.36 17.01
CA MET A 500 -18.05 13.95 18.40
C MET A 500 -17.33 12.60 18.53
N PRO A 501 -17.73 11.51 17.82
CA PRO A 501 -17.00 10.25 17.86
C PRO A 501 -15.52 10.39 17.46
N LEU A 502 -15.17 11.35 16.61
CA LEU A 502 -13.77 11.60 16.24
C LEU A 502 -12.95 12.03 17.45
N VAL A 503 -13.50 12.86 18.35
CA VAL A 503 -12.82 13.26 19.59
C VAL A 503 -12.49 12.04 20.44
N GLN A 504 -13.42 11.09 20.56
CA GLN A 504 -13.18 9.86 21.32
C GLN A 504 -12.11 8.98 20.68
N VAL A 505 -12.10 8.84 19.35
CA VAL A 505 -11.06 8.10 18.62
C VAL A 505 -9.69 8.73 18.81
N PHE A 506 -9.59 10.06 18.64
CA PHE A 506 -8.34 10.80 18.85
C PHE A 506 -7.86 10.69 20.29
N TYR A 507 -8.77 10.87 21.26
CA TYR A 507 -8.45 10.71 22.67
C TYR A 507 -7.87 9.31 22.92
N PHE A 508 -8.57 8.24 22.56
CA PHE A 508 -8.11 6.86 22.80
C PHE A 508 -6.77 6.51 22.15
N ARG A 509 -6.53 7.02 20.94
CA ARG A 509 -5.29 6.71 20.21
C ARG A 509 -4.12 7.58 20.65
N GLN A 510 -4.38 8.78 21.17
CA GLN A 510 -3.37 9.80 21.40
C GLN A 510 -3.33 10.33 22.84
N VAL A 511 -3.99 9.70 23.83
CA VAL A 511 -3.98 10.15 25.25
C VAL A 511 -2.58 10.58 25.72
N PRO A 512 -1.50 9.80 25.50
CA PRO A 512 -0.18 10.18 25.99
C PRO A 512 0.41 11.43 25.32
N LEU A 513 -0.14 11.84 24.17
CA LEU A 513 0.30 12.98 23.38
C LEU A 513 -0.56 14.24 23.57
N ILE A 514 -1.69 14.14 24.26
CA ILE A 514 -2.61 15.27 24.48
C ILE A 514 -2.25 15.96 25.80
N SER A 515 -2.06 17.28 25.77
CA SER A 515 -1.77 18.05 26.99
C SER A 515 -2.95 18.05 27.97
N GLU A 516 -2.69 18.12 29.28
CA GLU A 516 -3.73 18.19 30.32
C GLU A 516 -4.71 19.37 30.11
N ALA A 517 -4.22 20.49 29.59
CA ALA A 517 -5.04 21.64 29.22
C ALA A 517 -6.03 21.28 28.11
N LYS A 518 -5.56 20.57 27.07
CA LYS A 518 -6.40 20.10 25.97
C LYS A 518 -7.38 19.01 26.42
N VAL A 519 -7.01 18.12 27.34
CA VAL A 519 -7.96 17.17 27.95
C VAL A 519 -9.09 17.89 28.69
N THR A 520 -8.76 18.96 29.42
CA THR A 520 -9.77 19.79 30.09
C THR A 520 -10.71 20.45 29.08
N GLU A 521 -10.16 20.95 27.97
CA GLU A 521 -10.95 21.52 26.88
C GLU A 521 -11.88 20.49 26.20
N ILE A 522 -11.40 19.26 25.96
CA ILE A 522 -12.25 18.15 25.47
C ILE A 522 -13.47 17.97 26.37
N LEU A 523 -13.24 17.89 27.69
CA LEU A 523 -14.32 17.72 28.67
C LEU A 523 -15.30 18.90 28.64
N GLU A 524 -14.82 20.14 28.54
CA GLU A 524 -15.68 21.32 28.45
C GLU A 524 -16.49 21.37 27.15
N VAL A 525 -15.88 21.06 26.01
CA VAL A 525 -16.57 21.00 24.70
C VAL A 525 -17.70 19.98 24.76
N LEU A 526 -17.42 18.76 25.23
CA LEU A 526 -18.43 17.71 25.35
C LEU A 526 -19.53 18.07 26.36
N CYS A 527 -19.16 18.67 27.50
CA CYS A 527 -20.14 19.12 28.50
C CYS A 527 -21.05 20.22 27.96
N LYS A 528 -20.53 21.15 27.15
CA LYS A 528 -21.34 22.19 26.49
C LYS A 528 -22.35 21.57 25.51
N CYS A 529 -21.95 20.52 24.80
CA CYS A 529 -22.81 19.82 23.85
C CYS A 529 -23.93 19.00 24.50
N LEU A 530 -23.85 18.71 25.81
CA LEU A 530 -24.97 18.11 26.55
C LEU A 530 -26.20 19.03 26.59
N ASP A 531 -26.03 20.33 26.36
CA ASP A 531 -27.08 21.35 26.33
C ASP A 531 -27.42 21.80 24.88
N ASP A 532 -27.08 21.01 23.86
CA ASP A 532 -27.47 21.29 22.47
C ASP A 532 -29.00 21.29 22.29
N GLU A 533 -29.50 22.05 21.32
CA GLU A 533 -30.93 22.14 21.02
C GLU A 533 -31.50 20.82 20.50
N VAL A 534 -30.66 20.01 19.84
CA VAL A 534 -31.04 18.73 19.22
C VAL A 534 -30.76 17.57 20.18
N VAL A 535 -31.75 16.72 20.42
CA VAL A 535 -31.66 15.60 21.39
C VAL A 535 -30.54 14.62 21.01
N GLU A 536 -30.45 14.27 19.72
CA GLU A 536 -29.50 13.31 19.18
C GLU A 536 -28.05 13.77 19.37
N VAL A 537 -27.81 15.08 19.29
CA VAL A 537 -26.49 15.68 19.55
C VAL A 537 -26.13 15.56 21.03
N ARG A 538 -27.09 15.80 21.93
CA ARG A 538 -26.88 15.64 23.38
C ARG A 538 -26.60 14.19 23.77
N GLU A 539 -27.33 13.24 23.19
CA GLU A 539 -27.11 11.81 23.43
C GLU A 539 -25.74 11.34 22.92
N MET A 540 -25.31 11.83 21.75
CA MET A 540 -23.97 11.55 21.24
C MET A 540 -22.87 12.17 22.11
N ALA A 541 -23.09 13.39 22.60
CA ALA A 541 -22.17 14.05 23.53
C ALA A 541 -22.01 13.24 24.83
N ALA A 542 -23.11 12.73 25.39
CA ALA A 542 -23.08 11.87 26.58
C ALA A 542 -22.33 10.55 26.34
N THR A 543 -22.57 9.92 25.19
CA THR A 543 -21.88 8.69 24.78
C THR A 543 -20.37 8.92 24.62
N THR A 544 -20.00 10.01 23.95
CA THR A 544 -18.60 10.39 23.72
C THR A 544 -17.91 10.75 25.04
N LEU A 545 -18.59 11.52 25.91
CA LEU A 545 -18.10 11.89 27.24
C LEU A 545 -17.87 10.65 28.10
N SER A 546 -18.81 9.69 28.13
CA SER A 546 -18.63 8.42 28.83
C SER A 546 -17.38 7.68 28.36
N GLY A 547 -17.11 7.68 27.04
CA GLY A 547 -15.89 7.15 26.46
C GLY A 547 -14.62 7.83 27.00
N VAL A 548 -14.56 9.17 26.95
CA VAL A 548 -13.41 9.96 27.45
C VAL A 548 -13.21 9.76 28.96
N LEU A 549 -14.28 9.66 29.73
CA LEU A 549 -14.23 9.47 31.19
C LEU A 549 -13.56 8.17 31.61
N ARG A 550 -13.64 7.10 30.79
CA ARG A 550 -12.99 5.80 31.07
C ARG A 550 -11.48 5.89 31.24
N LEU A 551 -10.84 6.84 30.56
CA LEU A 551 -9.39 7.08 30.65
C LEU A 551 -9.07 8.39 31.39
N SER A 552 -10.07 9.02 32.00
CA SER A 552 -9.89 10.30 32.72
C SER A 552 -9.45 10.07 34.16
N SER A 553 -8.79 11.08 34.74
CA SER A 553 -8.39 11.03 36.15
C SER A 553 -9.60 10.98 37.10
N ARG A 554 -9.45 10.31 38.25
CA ARG A 554 -10.50 10.25 39.29
C ARG A 554 -10.94 11.64 39.79
N ARG A 555 -10.02 12.61 39.77
CA ARG A 555 -10.29 14.00 40.14
C ARG A 555 -11.29 14.66 39.16
N SER A 556 -11.11 14.43 37.87
CA SER A 556 -12.01 14.96 36.83
C SER A 556 -13.44 14.41 37.00
N ILE A 557 -13.56 13.11 37.32
CA ILE A 557 -14.83 12.42 37.53
C ILE A 557 -15.61 13.01 38.70
N LEU A 558 -14.97 13.20 39.86
CA LEU A 558 -15.62 13.83 41.02
C LEU A 558 -16.01 15.30 40.77
N THR A 559 -15.18 16.02 40.03
CA THR A 559 -15.46 17.42 39.65
C THR A 559 -16.70 17.50 38.77
N LEU A 560 -16.82 16.61 37.78
CA LEU A 560 -17.97 16.52 36.90
C LEU A 560 -19.24 16.03 37.61
N LYS A 561 -19.13 15.04 38.52
CA LYS A 561 -20.24 14.65 39.41
C LYS A 561 -20.84 15.87 40.11
N ASN A 562 -19.99 16.65 40.77
CA ASN A 562 -20.43 17.84 41.51
C ASN A 562 -20.98 18.95 40.59
N ARG A 563 -20.50 19.05 39.35
CA ARG A 563 -21.04 19.99 38.34
C ARG A 563 -22.44 19.57 37.91
N PHE A 564 -22.65 18.31 37.54
CA PHE A 564 -23.94 17.84 37.05
C PHE A 564 -25.01 17.84 38.15
N LEU A 565 -24.66 17.47 39.38
CA LEU A 565 -25.59 17.59 40.52
C LEU A 565 -26.00 19.04 40.80
N ARG A 566 -25.07 20.00 40.72
CA ARG A 566 -25.40 21.42 40.86
C ARG A 566 -26.28 21.91 39.71
N LEU A 567 -26.05 21.43 38.49
CA LEU A 567 -26.88 21.77 37.33
C LEU A 567 -28.30 21.22 37.50
N LEU A 568 -28.43 19.97 37.95
CA LEU A 568 -29.70 19.31 38.19
C LEU A 568 -30.51 20.03 39.28
N ASN A 569 -29.89 20.32 40.42
CA ASN A 569 -30.53 21.00 41.55
C ASN A 569 -31.01 22.43 41.22
N ARG A 570 -30.36 23.09 40.24
CA ARG A 570 -30.78 24.41 39.75
C ARG A 570 -31.89 24.33 38.70
N SER A 571 -32.11 23.16 38.10
CA SER A 571 -33.09 22.97 37.05
C SER A 571 -34.49 22.74 37.65
N HIS A 572 -35.31 23.78 37.70
CA HIS A 572 -36.73 23.67 38.05
C HIS A 572 -37.58 23.71 36.79
N LEU A 573 -38.51 22.75 36.64
CA LEU A 573 -39.43 22.73 35.51
C LEU A 573 -40.62 23.65 35.82
N PRO A 574 -40.83 24.74 35.05
CA PRO A 574 -42.02 25.56 35.17
C PRO A 574 -43.24 24.84 34.58
N GLU A 575 -44.41 25.48 34.59
CA GLU A 575 -45.59 24.93 33.92
C GLU A 575 -45.35 24.76 32.41
N ARG A 576 -46.00 23.76 31.80
CA ARG A 576 -45.80 23.41 30.37
C ARG A 576 -46.05 24.55 29.38
N LYS A 577 -46.80 25.57 29.77
CA LYS A 577 -47.14 26.74 28.94
C LYS A 577 -46.12 27.87 29.05
N ASP A 578 -45.18 27.78 29.99
CA ASP A 578 -44.15 28.79 30.20
C ASP A 578 -43.16 28.79 29.01
N PRO A 579 -42.85 29.95 28.41
CA PRO A 579 -41.84 30.05 27.36
C PRO A 579 -40.46 29.46 27.75
N ALA A 580 -40.12 29.45 29.04
CA ALA A 580 -38.87 28.88 29.56
C ALA A 580 -38.89 27.35 29.71
N TYR A 581 -40.05 26.69 29.54
CA TYR A 581 -40.21 25.25 29.79
C TYR A 581 -39.25 24.38 28.96
N ASN A 582 -39.14 24.66 27.65
CA ASN A 582 -38.26 23.88 26.77
C ASN A 582 -36.77 24.06 27.13
N ALA A 583 -36.38 25.27 27.53
CA ALA A 583 -35.02 25.54 28.00
C ALA A 583 -34.75 24.83 29.34
N ALA A 584 -35.72 24.81 30.25
CA ALA A 584 -35.62 24.11 31.53
C ALA A 584 -35.53 22.58 31.36
N ILE A 585 -36.32 21.99 30.45
CA ILE A 585 -36.19 20.57 30.05
C ILE A 585 -34.80 20.31 29.50
N ARG A 586 -34.31 21.19 28.62
CA ARG A 586 -33.00 21.01 27.98
C ARG A 586 -31.86 20.98 29.01
N GLN A 587 -31.84 21.94 29.92
CA GLN A 587 -30.87 22.02 31.03
C GLN A 587 -30.96 20.81 31.97
N ARG A 588 -32.17 20.39 32.33
CA ARG A 588 -32.36 19.21 33.17
C ARG A 588 -31.87 17.94 32.47
N HIS A 589 -32.21 17.78 31.19
CA HIS A 589 -31.75 16.63 30.39
C HIS A 589 -30.23 16.63 30.24
N ALA A 590 -29.58 17.80 30.05
CA ALA A 590 -28.13 17.92 30.01
C ALA A 590 -27.47 17.40 31.30
N ALA A 591 -28.04 17.75 32.46
CA ALA A 591 -27.56 17.27 33.76
C ALA A 591 -27.72 15.75 33.89
N ILE A 592 -28.89 15.20 33.52
CA ILE A 592 -29.17 13.77 33.56
C ILE A 592 -28.25 12.98 32.63
N LEU A 593 -28.06 13.45 31.39
CA LEU A 593 -27.11 12.84 30.44
C LEU A 593 -25.69 12.83 30.98
N GLY A 594 -25.24 13.91 31.63
CA GLY A 594 -23.92 13.96 32.27
C GLY A 594 -23.77 12.95 33.41
N ILE A 595 -24.82 12.75 34.21
CA ILE A 595 -24.86 11.73 35.28
C ILE A 595 -24.86 10.32 34.68
N CYS A 596 -25.67 10.07 33.64
CA CYS A 596 -25.67 8.80 32.92
C CYS A 596 -24.29 8.50 32.29
N ALA A 597 -23.62 9.50 31.72
CA ALA A 597 -22.27 9.34 31.16
C ALA A 597 -21.24 8.93 32.22
N LEU A 598 -21.36 9.44 33.45
CA LEU A 598 -20.52 9.01 34.58
C LEU A 598 -20.79 7.54 34.94
N VAL A 599 -22.06 7.13 35.05
CA VAL A 599 -22.43 5.73 35.31
C VAL A 599 -21.92 4.81 34.20
N ASP A 600 -22.21 5.13 32.95
CA ASP A 600 -21.85 4.34 31.77
C ASP A 600 -20.32 4.28 31.52
N SER A 601 -19.55 5.17 32.16
CA SER A 601 -18.08 5.14 32.11
C SER A 601 -17.47 3.99 32.94
N TYR A 602 -18.26 3.36 33.81
CA TYR A 602 -17.86 2.22 34.65
C TYR A 602 -18.77 1.00 34.40
N PRO A 603 -18.67 0.33 33.24
CA PRO A 603 -19.60 -0.74 32.88
C PRO A 603 -19.45 -2.04 33.69
N TYR A 604 -18.35 -2.24 34.42
CA TYR A 604 -18.07 -3.51 35.11
C TYR A 604 -17.67 -3.34 36.57
N THR A 605 -17.92 -2.17 37.15
CA THR A 605 -17.44 -1.84 38.50
C THR A 605 -18.34 -0.82 39.16
N VAL A 606 -18.79 -1.11 40.39
CA VAL A 606 -19.55 -0.13 41.19
C VAL A 606 -18.66 0.74 42.07
N GLU A 607 -18.40 1.98 41.63
CA GLU A 607 -17.70 3.01 42.41
C GLU A 607 -18.54 3.53 43.59
N ARG A 608 -17.87 3.98 44.66
CA ARG A 608 -18.54 4.42 45.91
C ARG A 608 -19.57 5.53 45.73
N TRP A 609 -19.38 6.39 44.73
CA TRP A 609 -20.26 7.51 44.45
C TRP A 609 -21.45 7.16 43.55
N MET A 610 -21.46 5.96 42.95
CA MET A 610 -22.43 5.56 41.93
C MET A 610 -23.78 5.11 42.50
N PRO A 611 -23.86 4.33 43.61
CA PRO A 611 -25.14 3.97 44.22
C PRO A 611 -26.05 5.17 44.47
N GLU A 612 -25.51 6.22 45.09
CA GLU A 612 -26.22 7.49 45.35
C GLU A 612 -26.78 8.12 44.06
N LEU A 613 -26.00 8.14 42.97
CA LEU A 613 -26.46 8.70 41.69
C LEU A 613 -27.59 7.88 41.07
N LEU A 614 -27.55 6.54 41.18
CA LEU A 614 -28.59 5.68 40.62
C LEU A 614 -29.89 5.77 41.44
N THR A 615 -29.79 5.66 42.75
CA THR A 615 -30.96 5.41 43.62
C THR A 615 -31.58 6.66 44.19
N ASN A 616 -30.80 7.71 44.42
CA ASN A 616 -31.29 8.94 45.04
C ASN A 616 -31.44 10.08 44.02
N VAL A 617 -30.75 10.00 42.88
CA VAL A 617 -30.78 11.06 41.87
C VAL A 617 -31.55 10.59 40.63
N LEU A 618 -31.05 9.60 39.89
CA LEU A 618 -31.70 9.15 38.65
C LEU A 618 -33.12 8.58 38.88
N ALA A 619 -33.35 7.88 39.99
CA ALA A 619 -34.67 7.34 40.33
C ALA A 619 -35.77 8.41 40.44
N GLU A 620 -35.45 9.62 40.92
CA GLU A 620 -36.41 10.74 41.05
C GLU A 620 -36.87 11.28 39.68
N HIS A 621 -36.10 11.03 38.63
CA HIS A 621 -36.36 11.53 37.27
C HIS A 621 -36.96 10.50 36.32
N THR A 622 -37.41 9.35 36.84
CA THR A 622 -38.05 8.28 36.05
C THR A 622 -39.39 8.70 35.44
N TYR A 623 -40.08 9.65 36.06
CA TYR A 623 -41.38 10.18 35.62
C TYR A 623 -41.29 11.57 34.97
N ASP A 624 -40.08 12.10 34.77
CA ASP A 624 -39.89 13.38 34.12
C ASP A 624 -40.30 13.34 32.63
N PRO A 625 -40.65 14.49 32.03
CA PRO A 625 -41.03 14.56 30.61
C PRO A 625 -39.93 14.01 29.67
N VAL A 626 -40.34 13.42 28.55
CA VAL A 626 -39.44 13.00 27.46
C VAL A 626 -38.65 14.23 26.98
N PRO A 627 -37.32 14.13 26.79
CA PRO A 627 -36.49 12.91 26.71
C PRO A 627 -35.84 12.43 28.02
N ILE A 628 -36.15 13.03 29.18
CA ILE A 628 -35.42 12.76 30.43
C ILE A 628 -35.66 11.34 30.94
N SER A 629 -36.93 10.95 31.09
CA SER A 629 -37.32 9.63 31.57
C SER A 629 -36.78 8.50 30.68
N THR A 630 -36.80 8.69 29.35
CA THR A 630 -36.24 7.72 28.40
C THR A 630 -34.73 7.52 28.59
N THR A 631 -33.99 8.60 28.84
CA THR A 631 -32.54 8.54 29.11
C THR A 631 -32.23 7.82 30.42
N VAL A 632 -32.99 8.12 31.49
CA VAL A 632 -32.85 7.44 32.79
C VAL A 632 -33.08 5.93 32.66
N GLN A 633 -34.16 5.54 31.97
CA GLN A 633 -34.49 4.13 31.76
C GLN A 633 -33.45 3.41 30.91
N LYS A 634 -32.91 4.07 29.88
CA LYS A 634 -31.82 3.53 29.05
C LYS A 634 -30.55 3.31 29.86
N CYS A 635 -30.15 4.27 30.70
CA CYS A 635 -28.99 4.14 31.59
C CYS A 635 -29.18 2.99 32.60
N ALA A 636 -30.35 2.92 33.24
CA ALA A 636 -30.71 1.83 34.16
C ALA A 636 -30.63 0.45 33.48
N SER A 637 -31.18 0.33 32.27
CA SER A 637 -31.12 -0.90 31.46
C SER A 637 -29.69 -1.29 31.10
N ASN A 638 -28.87 -0.33 30.66
CA ASN A 638 -27.46 -0.54 30.35
C ASN A 638 -26.65 -0.97 31.59
N PHE A 639 -26.87 -0.34 32.73
CA PHE A 639 -26.25 -0.70 34.00
C PHE A 639 -26.56 -2.15 34.38
N LYS A 640 -27.85 -2.54 34.36
CA LYS A 640 -28.28 -3.91 34.65
C LYS A 640 -27.64 -4.92 33.70
N LYS A 641 -27.60 -4.62 32.41
CA LYS A 641 -27.03 -5.51 31.40
C LYS A 641 -25.53 -5.74 31.62
N THR A 642 -24.80 -4.70 31.99
CA THR A 642 -23.34 -4.74 32.07
C THR A 642 -22.80 -5.30 33.39
N HIS A 643 -23.58 -5.19 34.48
CA HIS A 643 -23.22 -5.68 35.83
C HIS A 643 -23.91 -7.00 36.21
N GLN A 644 -24.58 -7.67 35.26
CA GLN A 644 -25.34 -8.89 35.53
C GLN A 644 -24.46 -10.04 36.04
N ASP A 645 -23.31 -10.26 35.40
CA ASP A 645 -22.40 -11.39 35.72
C ASP A 645 -21.70 -11.18 37.07
N THR A 646 -21.39 -9.92 37.41
CA THR A 646 -20.70 -9.52 38.64
C THR A 646 -21.65 -9.10 39.77
N TRP A 647 -22.96 -9.28 39.60
CA TRP A 647 -23.98 -8.75 40.51
C TRP A 647 -23.82 -9.23 41.97
N HIS A 648 -23.33 -10.46 42.17
CA HIS A 648 -23.07 -11.03 43.50
C HIS A 648 -21.99 -10.27 44.30
N GLU A 649 -21.13 -9.50 43.61
CA GLU A 649 -20.15 -8.60 44.22
C GLU A 649 -20.66 -7.16 44.21
N ASP A 650 -21.21 -6.70 43.08
CA ASP A 650 -21.66 -5.32 42.90
C ASP A 650 -22.81 -4.95 43.85
N SER A 651 -23.73 -5.87 44.12
CA SER A 651 -24.83 -5.66 45.07
C SER A 651 -24.36 -5.31 46.49
N LYS A 652 -23.17 -5.76 46.90
CA LYS A 652 -22.57 -5.44 48.21
C LYS A 652 -22.14 -3.98 48.35
N ARG A 653 -22.12 -3.22 47.24
CA ARG A 653 -21.81 -1.78 47.23
C ARG A 653 -23.03 -0.91 47.53
N PHE A 654 -24.23 -1.49 47.57
CA PHE A 654 -25.49 -0.81 47.85
C PHE A 654 -25.98 -1.14 49.26
N THR A 655 -26.68 -0.20 49.90
CA THR A 655 -27.47 -0.49 51.11
C THR A 655 -28.77 -1.22 50.76
N GLU A 656 -29.46 -1.79 51.73
CA GLU A 656 -30.76 -2.45 51.50
C GLU A 656 -31.79 -1.49 50.88
N ASP A 657 -31.90 -0.27 51.41
CA ASP A 657 -32.78 0.78 50.86
C ASP A 657 -32.43 1.12 49.40
N GLN A 658 -31.13 1.18 49.08
CA GLN A 658 -30.64 1.46 47.74
C GLN A 658 -30.94 0.31 46.77
N LEU A 659 -30.83 -0.95 47.21
CA LEU A 659 -31.19 -2.10 46.39
C LEU A 659 -32.69 -2.12 46.07
N THR A 660 -33.55 -1.74 47.02
CA THR A 660 -34.99 -1.60 46.78
C THR A 660 -35.27 -0.50 45.74
N ALA A 661 -34.69 0.69 45.92
CA ALA A 661 -34.84 1.80 44.97
C ALA A 661 -34.32 1.46 43.57
N LEU A 662 -33.17 0.77 43.49
CA LEU A 662 -32.59 0.31 42.24
C LEU A 662 -33.50 -0.73 41.56
N SER A 663 -34.09 -1.66 42.31
CA SER A 663 -35.05 -2.63 41.74
C SER A 663 -36.25 -1.92 41.11
N THR A 664 -36.79 -0.88 41.75
CA THR A 664 -37.87 -0.06 41.19
C THR A 664 -37.44 0.67 39.92
N LEU A 665 -36.22 1.22 39.89
CA LEU A 665 -35.65 1.86 38.70
C LEU A 665 -35.46 0.87 37.54
N LEU A 666 -34.97 -0.35 37.82
CA LEU A 666 -34.65 -1.38 36.82
C LEU A 666 -35.87 -2.13 36.25
N THR A 667 -36.99 -2.13 36.97
CA THR A 667 -38.19 -2.87 36.58
C THR A 667 -39.12 -2.09 35.67
N GLY A 668 -38.98 -0.75 35.59
CA GLY A 668 -39.64 0.11 34.62
C GLY A 668 -41.17 -0.11 34.54
N SER A 669 -41.95 0.75 35.17
CA SER A 669 -43.42 0.68 35.20
C SER A 669 -44.09 0.95 33.84
N SER A 670 -43.90 0.07 32.84
CA SER A 670 -44.61 0.17 31.55
C SER A 670 -44.98 -1.17 30.87
N TYR A 671 -44.53 -2.35 31.33
CA TYR A 671 -44.93 -3.64 30.71
C TYR A 671 -45.27 -4.77 31.70
N TYR A 672 -45.16 -4.55 33.01
CA TYR A 672 -45.60 -5.50 34.05
C TYR A 672 -46.63 -4.85 34.98
N ALA A 673 -47.68 -4.29 34.39
CA ALA A 673 -48.93 -3.95 35.07
C ALA A 673 -50.10 -4.28 34.15
#